data_AF-A0A3A5V4K1-F1
#
_entry.id   AF-A0A3A5V4K1-F1
#
_cell.length_a   1.000
_cell.length_b   1.000
_cell.length_c   1.000
_cell.angle_alpha   90.00
_cell.angle_beta   90.00
_cell.angle_gamma   90.00
#
_symmetry.space_group_name_H-M   'P 1'
#
loop_
_entity.id
_entity.type
_entity.pdbx_description
1 polymer ?
#
loop_
_entity_poly.entity_id
_entity_poly.type
_entity_poly.pdbx_seq_one_letter_code
_entity_poly.pdbx_strand_id
1 'polypeptide(L)'
;METCLKAAFSKPKSGAVRVSIMNRESAWKMLDKPLRAHLVIAAHEQEPPASDDEEDDNAPRRPTMNRPRGRMRRSGRQTGPAHMTWLHAPKSVIDESPYTTAYQLATLLVHKQTDPDNWDEAWNSHENLLRETCMVEGVHPVWHMIGEKTPLLGQFLAFPKAKVEKVKKTTKMGTDFFWIDPRGKDDVTTVLKLASAGVNDPDIKVAMQKATHQISGGRGVDLNGPLGTLTDSMAFITILLALHDGQAVPEKARKAGKKADAELAEALEDFEHLVKGTVNDWPSILSLQREDSLSHARRSLAWQHAPPEAEACTSEQLEQGLALLEGAHVHEGRDRLTWWRLNALLREGKEDEAMDVLEGRRLDASSDVTELLPLVTSLSNDRATDWLMQFMDDVDQQALLHIMMEEALDTELRIRAAQRLCDEQGPMWEEGRSLSLVLLLQKLDLHRLAKVFTSDPMLPLTHPYIALLVSHLAPANFESSLREHILTARNQALQSIQGAELPAFLSPLAEHLLLLMEGTYKDTPEVGKVLNAAALKAFSPISRALAGDGVVSATHIRNMGKSLDDLDLTLIERRLFDVMLLSLTMNGHLRAYNIGMAKSNDAADLDALLENPVIPLRLIQSYSVLMVEHDLGLPNLVGWYQKNDPLSPWAPLARAALFASKGDELNSAREYSRAAELFTKQRKAGRASTEGDAEDNDFVLSLPLTLYRKSLIHYAHAKSWAEAVDLLERVPSLKTAITERFKLYLRVCHASGTDTNAAAR
;
A
#
# COMPACT_ATOMS: atom_id res chain seq x y z
N MET A 1 -59.27 3.00 31.82
CA MET A 1 -60.70 3.19 31.48
C MET A 1 -61.25 4.49 32.05
N GLU A 2 -61.21 4.73 33.37
CA GLU A 2 -61.68 5.98 34.00
C GLU A 2 -61.08 7.25 33.39
N THR A 3 -59.76 7.28 33.21
CA THR A 3 -59.03 8.40 32.59
C THR A 3 -59.55 8.72 31.19
N CYS A 4 -59.76 7.69 30.36
CA CYS A 4 -60.33 7.84 29.02
C CYS A 4 -61.75 8.42 29.06
N LEU A 5 -62.64 7.91 29.93
CA LEU A 5 -64.01 8.40 30.04
C LEU A 5 -64.06 9.87 30.50
N LYS A 6 -63.26 10.23 31.52
CA LYS A 6 -63.16 11.62 31.98
C LYS A 6 -62.68 12.57 30.87
N ALA A 7 -61.70 12.15 30.07
CA ALA A 7 -61.23 12.92 28.92
C ALA A 7 -62.33 13.09 27.85
N ALA A 8 -63.02 11.99 27.52
CA ALA A 8 -64.07 11.95 26.50
C ALA A 8 -65.25 12.88 26.83
N PHE A 9 -65.65 12.92 28.10
CA PHE A 9 -66.82 13.66 28.58
C PHE A 9 -66.51 14.99 29.27
N SER A 10 -65.26 15.46 29.19
CA SER A 10 -64.83 16.76 29.75
C SER A 10 -65.59 17.97 29.19
N LYS A 11 -66.12 17.87 27.96
CA LYS A 11 -66.94 18.89 27.29
C LYS A 11 -68.03 18.22 26.44
N PRO A 12 -69.20 18.86 26.23
CA PRO A 12 -70.23 18.34 25.32
C PRO A 12 -69.71 18.30 23.88
N LYS A 13 -69.59 17.08 23.31
CA LYS A 13 -69.04 16.79 21.98
C LYS A 13 -69.75 15.57 21.39
N SER A 14 -69.73 15.41 20.06
CA SER A 14 -70.31 14.24 19.39
C SER A 14 -69.52 12.96 19.65
N GLY A 15 -70.17 11.79 19.58
CA GLY A 15 -69.56 10.49 19.91
C GLY A 15 -68.25 10.20 19.16
N ALA A 16 -68.19 10.48 17.85
CA ALA A 16 -66.97 10.32 17.06
C ALA A 16 -65.79 11.18 17.56
N VAL A 17 -66.09 12.41 18.04
CA VAL A 17 -65.07 13.30 18.60
C VAL A 17 -64.63 12.81 19.98
N ARG A 18 -65.53 12.28 20.80
CA ARG A 18 -65.21 11.67 22.10
C ARG A 18 -64.28 10.46 21.93
N VAL A 19 -64.57 9.57 20.98
CA VAL A 19 -63.70 8.43 20.63
C VAL A 19 -62.33 8.92 20.14
N SER A 20 -62.29 9.96 19.31
CA SER A 20 -61.02 10.57 18.89
C SER A 20 -60.21 11.17 20.05
N ILE A 21 -60.86 11.69 21.10
CA ILE A 21 -60.18 12.22 22.28
C ILE A 21 -59.60 11.08 23.12
N MET A 22 -60.40 10.04 23.40
CA MET A 22 -59.93 8.85 24.10
C MET A 22 -58.76 8.19 23.39
N ASN A 23 -58.81 8.08 22.05
CA ASN A 23 -57.73 7.53 21.24
C ASN A 23 -56.38 8.26 21.42
N ARG A 24 -56.40 9.52 21.85
CA ARG A 24 -55.18 10.33 22.09
C ARG A 24 -54.58 10.10 23.47
N GLU A 25 -55.34 9.55 24.41
CA GLU A 25 -54.87 9.25 25.77
C GLU A 25 -53.91 8.07 25.78
N SER A 26 -52.83 8.15 26.57
CA SER A 26 -51.89 7.03 26.75
C SER A 26 -52.56 5.81 27.37
N ALA A 27 -53.46 6.04 28.33
CA ALA A 27 -54.25 5.00 28.99
C ALA A 27 -55.12 4.20 28.00
N TRP A 28 -55.50 4.77 26.86
CA TRP A 28 -56.23 4.04 25.81
C TRP A 28 -55.35 2.98 25.16
N LYS A 29 -54.08 3.32 24.89
CA LYS A 29 -53.11 2.41 24.26
C LYS A 29 -52.73 1.22 25.15
N MET A 30 -52.88 1.36 26.47
CA MET A 30 -52.66 0.29 27.46
C MET A 30 -53.83 -0.70 27.60
N LEU A 31 -55.04 -0.31 27.16
CA LEU A 31 -56.21 -1.18 27.29
C LEU A 31 -56.24 -2.21 26.16
N ASP A 32 -56.73 -3.40 26.44
CA ASP A 32 -57.00 -4.38 25.40
C ASP A 32 -58.18 -3.94 24.53
N LYS A 33 -58.21 -4.43 23.27
CA LYS A 33 -59.27 -4.11 22.30
C LYS A 33 -60.70 -4.33 22.84
N PRO A 34 -60.99 -5.39 23.62
CA PRO A 34 -62.35 -5.60 24.13
C PRO A 34 -62.78 -4.58 25.19
N LEU A 35 -61.86 -4.11 26.04
CA LEU A 35 -62.14 -3.02 26.99
C LEU A 35 -62.30 -1.67 26.28
N ARG A 36 -61.55 -1.44 25.21
CA ARG A 36 -61.74 -0.27 24.35
C ARG A 36 -63.13 -0.28 23.70
N ALA A 37 -63.65 -1.44 23.31
CA ALA A 37 -64.99 -1.57 22.73
C ALA A 37 -66.06 -1.00 23.66
N HIS A 38 -66.06 -1.40 24.94
CA HIS A 38 -66.98 -0.89 25.95
C HIS A 38 -66.89 0.64 26.14
N LEU A 39 -65.69 1.21 26.05
CA LEU A 39 -65.50 2.66 26.07
C LEU A 39 -66.06 3.34 24.82
N VAL A 40 -65.95 2.72 23.64
CA VAL A 40 -66.56 3.25 22.40
C VAL A 40 -68.09 3.24 22.49
N ILE A 41 -68.68 2.16 23.02
CA ILE A 41 -70.14 2.06 23.27
C ILE A 41 -70.60 3.20 24.17
N ALA A 42 -69.90 3.41 25.29
CA ALA A 42 -70.18 4.50 26.22
C ALA A 42 -70.04 5.88 25.55
N ALA A 43 -68.98 6.11 24.77
CA ALA A 43 -68.73 7.39 24.12
C ALA A 43 -69.77 7.76 23.05
N HIS A 44 -70.33 6.76 22.38
CA HIS A 44 -71.42 6.92 21.41
C HIS A 44 -72.80 7.02 22.04
N GLU A 45 -72.91 6.82 23.37
CA GLU A 45 -74.19 6.79 24.09
C GLU A 45 -75.18 5.84 23.38
N GLN A 46 -74.70 4.66 22.96
CA GLN A 46 -75.50 3.77 22.12
C GLN A 46 -76.78 3.34 22.83
N GLU A 47 -77.89 3.39 22.09
CA GLU A 47 -79.23 2.99 22.52
C GLU A 47 -79.58 1.61 21.95
N PRO A 48 -80.45 0.84 22.62
CA PRO A 48 -81.00 -0.39 22.06
C PRO A 48 -81.82 -0.08 20.79
N PRO A 49 -81.82 -0.97 19.78
CA PRO A 49 -82.64 -0.80 18.57
C PRO A 49 -84.13 -0.64 18.95
N ALA A 50 -84.81 0.29 18.29
CA ALA A 50 -86.25 0.50 18.49
C ALA A 50 -87.02 -0.78 18.12
N SER A 51 -88.01 -1.15 18.92
CA SER A 51 -88.93 -2.25 18.58
C SER A 51 -89.71 -1.85 17.33
N ASP A 52 -89.61 -2.66 16.26
CA ASP A 52 -90.39 -2.49 15.04
C ASP A 52 -91.89 -2.65 15.35
N ASP A 53 -92.57 -1.53 15.57
CA ASP A 53 -94.00 -1.42 15.34
C ASP A 53 -94.20 -0.78 13.95
N GLU A 54 -94.88 -1.50 13.07
CA GLU A 54 -95.13 -1.14 11.67
C GLU A 54 -96.00 0.12 11.50
N GLU A 55 -95.76 0.81 10.37
CA GLU A 55 -96.57 1.87 9.73
C GLU A 55 -96.63 3.26 10.39
N ASP A 56 -95.69 4.15 10.03
CA ASP A 56 -96.08 5.33 9.24
C ASP A 56 -94.88 5.95 8.51
N ASP A 57 -94.97 5.91 7.18
CA ASP A 57 -94.04 6.48 6.23
C ASP A 57 -94.31 8.00 6.17
N ASN A 58 -93.54 8.84 6.88
CA ASN A 58 -93.21 10.20 6.43
C ASN A 58 -92.21 11.00 7.31
N ALA A 59 -91.07 11.31 6.66
CA ALA A 59 -90.21 12.50 6.78
C ALA A 59 -89.00 12.48 7.75
N PRO A 60 -87.92 13.25 7.45
CA PRO A 60 -87.31 13.51 6.15
C PRO A 60 -85.80 13.17 6.13
N ARG A 61 -85.31 12.89 4.91
CA ARG A 61 -83.88 12.69 4.58
C ARG A 61 -83.00 13.81 5.15
N ARG A 62 -82.03 13.46 5.99
CA ARG A 62 -80.92 14.36 6.33
C ARG A 62 -80.03 14.59 5.09
N PRO A 63 -79.54 15.81 4.88
CA PRO A 63 -78.89 16.21 3.64
C PRO A 63 -77.53 15.54 3.46
N THR A 64 -77.28 15.17 2.21
CA THR A 64 -76.00 14.74 1.66
C THR A 64 -74.92 15.78 1.93
N MET A 65 -73.98 15.50 2.83
CA MET A 65 -72.76 16.28 2.95
C MET A 65 -71.73 15.76 1.93
N ASN A 66 -71.38 16.61 0.97
CA ASN A 66 -70.28 16.41 0.03
C ASN A 66 -68.98 16.10 0.80
N ARG A 67 -68.45 14.88 0.66
CA ARG A 67 -67.03 14.60 0.91
C ARG A 67 -66.30 14.40 -0.42
N PRO A 68 -65.13 15.04 -0.62
CA PRO A 68 -64.34 14.84 -1.82
C PRO A 68 -63.89 13.39 -1.90
N ARG A 69 -64.07 12.80 -3.09
CA ARG A 69 -63.50 11.51 -3.46
C ARG A 69 -61.99 11.58 -3.44
N GLY A 70 -61.36 10.59 -2.82
CA GLY A 70 -59.98 10.22 -3.14
C GLY A 70 -59.22 9.54 -2.02
N ARG A 71 -59.49 8.26 -1.76
CA ARG A 71 -58.55 7.13 -2.01
C ARG A 71 -59.15 5.84 -1.41
N MET A 72 -59.54 4.92 -2.28
CA MET A 72 -59.92 3.55 -1.94
C MET A 72 -58.77 2.78 -1.29
N ARG A 73 -59.08 1.93 -0.30
CA ARG A 73 -58.46 0.61 -0.08
C ARG A 73 -59.41 -0.33 0.69
N ARG A 74 -60.12 -1.17 -0.08
CA ARG A 74 -60.33 -2.63 0.07
C ARG A 74 -60.44 -3.20 1.50
N SER A 75 -61.67 -3.47 1.96
CA SER A 75 -62.04 -4.74 2.63
C SER A 75 -63.56 -4.88 2.68
N GLY A 76 -64.03 -6.13 2.70
CA GLY A 76 -65.43 -6.54 2.59
C GLY A 76 -66.34 -5.90 3.63
N ARG A 77 -67.56 -5.61 3.17
CA ARG A 77 -68.65 -4.96 3.88
C ARG A 77 -69.20 -5.93 4.95
N GLN A 78 -68.67 -5.88 6.17
CA GLN A 78 -69.45 -6.23 7.36
C GLN A 78 -70.23 -4.98 7.76
N THR A 79 -71.56 -5.07 7.69
CA THR A 79 -72.51 -4.04 8.10
C THR A 79 -72.59 -4.01 9.63
N GLY A 80 -71.64 -3.33 10.27
CA GLY A 80 -71.67 -3.09 11.72
C GLY A 80 -70.62 -2.06 12.16
N PRO A 81 -70.82 -1.36 13.29
CA PRO A 81 -69.80 -0.49 13.87
C PRO A 81 -68.53 -1.28 14.20
N ALA A 82 -67.36 -0.81 13.78
CA ALA A 82 -66.09 -1.55 13.88
C ALA A 82 -65.73 -1.99 15.32
N HIS A 83 -66.18 -1.26 16.34
CA HIS A 83 -65.92 -1.60 17.74
C HIS A 83 -66.70 -2.81 18.26
N MET A 84 -67.81 -3.20 17.61
CA MET A 84 -68.54 -4.42 17.96
C MET A 84 -67.73 -5.68 17.65
N THR A 85 -66.88 -5.65 16.62
CA THR A 85 -65.97 -6.75 16.28
C THR A 85 -64.80 -6.93 17.26
N TRP A 86 -64.58 -5.94 18.15
CA TRP A 86 -63.54 -6.02 19.18
C TRP A 86 -64.02 -6.68 20.46
N LEU A 87 -65.34 -6.85 20.63
CA LEU A 87 -65.91 -7.61 21.73
C LEU A 87 -65.69 -9.11 21.50
N HIS A 88 -65.46 -9.84 22.59
CA HIS A 88 -65.47 -11.29 22.55
C HIS A 88 -66.88 -11.81 22.22
N ALA A 89 -66.96 -12.96 21.55
CA ALA A 89 -68.24 -13.60 21.25
C ALA A 89 -68.88 -14.13 22.55
N PRO A 90 -70.22 -14.18 22.65
CA PRO A 90 -70.89 -14.63 23.86
C PRO A 90 -70.39 -15.98 24.38
N LYS A 91 -70.21 -16.99 23.49
CA LYS A 91 -69.68 -18.31 23.86
C LYS A 91 -68.26 -18.24 24.47
N SER A 92 -67.34 -17.49 23.85
CA SER A 92 -65.96 -17.38 24.36
C SER A 92 -65.87 -16.69 25.72
N VAL A 93 -66.76 -15.73 26.00
CA VAL A 93 -66.77 -15.02 27.29
C VAL A 93 -67.27 -15.92 28.42
N ILE A 94 -68.19 -16.84 28.10
CA ILE A 94 -68.77 -17.82 29.03
C ILE A 94 -67.77 -18.96 29.31
N ASP A 95 -67.06 -19.42 28.28
CA ASP A 95 -66.19 -20.60 28.36
C ASP A 95 -64.76 -20.29 28.87
N GLU A 96 -64.26 -19.05 28.75
CA GLU A 96 -62.87 -18.68 29.09
C GLU A 96 -62.73 -17.95 30.44
N SER A 97 -61.81 -18.43 31.29
CA SER A 97 -61.25 -17.71 32.46
C SER A 97 -59.82 -17.25 32.14
N PRO A 98 -59.40 -15.99 32.45
CA PRO A 98 -59.78 -15.24 33.64
C PRO A 98 -60.32 -13.84 33.32
N TYR A 99 -61.56 -13.72 32.84
CA TYR A 99 -62.23 -12.43 32.74
C TYR A 99 -62.91 -12.05 34.06
N THR A 100 -62.99 -10.74 34.34
CA THR A 100 -63.74 -10.26 35.52
C THR A 100 -65.24 -10.44 35.30
N THR A 101 -65.97 -10.80 36.36
CA THR A 101 -67.42 -11.03 36.34
C THR A 101 -68.18 -9.84 35.73
N ALA A 102 -67.79 -8.62 36.10
CA ALA A 102 -68.34 -7.38 35.56
C ALA A 102 -68.09 -7.18 34.06
N TYR A 103 -66.92 -7.58 33.55
CA TYR A 103 -66.60 -7.51 32.13
C TYR A 103 -67.42 -8.54 31.33
N GLN A 104 -67.54 -9.76 31.85
CA GLN A 104 -68.32 -10.82 31.21
C GLN A 104 -69.79 -10.42 31.10
N LEU A 105 -70.38 -9.92 32.20
CA LEU A 105 -71.75 -9.42 32.23
C LEU A 105 -71.97 -8.25 31.26
N ALA A 106 -71.05 -7.28 31.21
CA ALA A 106 -71.16 -6.15 30.30
C ALA A 106 -71.13 -6.58 28.83
N THR A 107 -70.26 -7.54 28.48
CA THR A 107 -70.16 -8.05 27.11
C THR A 107 -71.43 -8.80 26.69
N LEU A 108 -72.01 -9.62 27.58
CA LEU A 108 -73.26 -10.35 27.32
C LEU A 108 -74.47 -9.43 27.18
N LEU A 109 -74.59 -8.40 28.04
CA LEU A 109 -75.68 -7.43 27.98
C LEU A 109 -75.67 -6.62 26.68
N VAL A 110 -74.49 -6.27 26.17
CA VAL A 110 -74.37 -5.58 24.88
C VAL A 110 -74.89 -6.48 23.76
N HIS A 111 -74.38 -7.72 23.63
CA HIS A 111 -74.81 -8.64 22.56
C HIS A 111 -76.32 -8.94 22.61
N LYS A 112 -76.88 -9.19 23.79
CA LYS A 112 -78.31 -9.47 23.98
C LYS A 112 -79.21 -8.32 23.49
N GLN A 113 -78.76 -7.08 23.65
CA GLN A 113 -79.55 -5.90 23.30
C GLN A 113 -79.29 -5.42 21.86
N THR A 114 -78.14 -5.70 21.27
CA THR A 114 -77.77 -5.20 19.92
C THR A 114 -77.91 -6.22 18.80
N ASP A 115 -77.92 -7.52 19.12
CA ASP A 115 -78.02 -8.62 18.14
C ASP A 115 -78.96 -9.73 18.66
N PRO A 116 -80.27 -9.44 18.81
CA PRO A 116 -81.23 -10.39 19.37
C PRO A 116 -81.44 -11.63 18.49
N ASP A 117 -81.29 -11.51 17.17
CA ASP A 117 -81.52 -12.60 16.21
C ASP A 117 -80.48 -13.72 16.33
N ASN A 118 -79.28 -13.41 16.82
CA ASN A 118 -78.20 -14.37 17.03
C ASN A 118 -78.00 -14.75 18.51
N TRP A 119 -78.96 -14.41 19.39
CA TRP A 119 -78.89 -14.72 20.82
C TRP A 119 -79.37 -16.15 21.13
N ASP A 120 -78.56 -16.91 21.87
CA ASP A 120 -78.94 -18.25 22.33
C ASP A 120 -79.60 -18.17 23.72
N GLU A 121 -80.84 -18.66 23.85
CA GLU A 121 -81.58 -18.65 25.11
C GLU A 121 -80.85 -19.38 26.26
N ALA A 122 -79.96 -20.34 25.94
CA ALA A 122 -79.15 -21.03 26.94
C ALA A 122 -78.23 -20.08 27.73
N TRP A 123 -77.80 -18.96 27.12
CA TRP A 123 -76.93 -17.97 27.76
C TRP A 123 -77.64 -17.15 28.85
N ASN A 124 -78.98 -17.12 28.86
CA ASN A 124 -79.74 -16.41 29.89
C ASN A 124 -79.47 -16.95 31.31
N SER A 125 -79.18 -18.25 31.43
CA SER A 125 -78.85 -18.87 32.72
C SER A 125 -77.52 -18.33 33.29
N HIS A 126 -76.49 -18.23 32.46
CA HIS A 126 -75.18 -17.71 32.83
C HIS A 126 -75.19 -16.19 33.04
N GLU A 127 -75.92 -15.46 32.20
CA GLU A 127 -76.14 -14.01 32.38
C GLU A 127 -76.79 -13.69 33.73
N ASN A 128 -77.83 -14.44 34.12
CA ASN A 128 -78.50 -14.28 35.42
C ASN A 128 -77.55 -14.59 36.59
N LEU A 129 -76.72 -15.62 36.48
CA LEU A 129 -75.73 -15.96 37.51
C LEU A 129 -74.67 -14.87 37.69
N LEU A 130 -74.16 -14.32 36.59
CA LEU A 130 -73.22 -13.19 36.63
C LEU A 130 -73.88 -11.93 37.23
N ARG A 131 -75.16 -11.69 36.90
CA ARG A 131 -75.96 -10.60 37.46
C ARG A 131 -76.13 -10.73 38.98
N GLU A 132 -76.45 -11.92 39.49
CA GLU A 132 -76.52 -12.19 40.93
C GLU A 132 -75.16 -12.00 41.61
N THR A 133 -74.08 -12.46 40.96
CA THR A 133 -72.71 -12.32 41.48
C THR A 133 -72.30 -10.84 41.56
N CYS A 134 -72.58 -10.04 40.53
CA CYS A 134 -72.38 -8.59 40.55
C CYS A 134 -73.25 -7.85 41.58
N MET A 135 -74.44 -8.36 41.93
CA MET A 135 -75.26 -7.80 43.03
C MET A 135 -74.63 -8.03 44.40
N VAL A 136 -73.94 -9.18 44.60
CA VAL A 136 -73.33 -9.55 45.89
C VAL A 136 -71.94 -8.96 46.07
N GLU A 137 -71.06 -9.10 45.07
CA GLU A 137 -69.66 -8.69 45.14
C GLU A 137 -69.44 -7.20 44.85
N GLY A 138 -70.41 -6.58 44.16
CA GLY A 138 -70.31 -5.21 43.67
C GLY A 138 -69.39 -5.09 42.45
N VAL A 139 -69.48 -3.96 41.77
CA VAL A 139 -68.74 -3.71 40.52
C VAL A 139 -67.80 -2.52 40.67
N HIS A 140 -66.66 -2.57 39.98
CA HIS A 140 -65.70 -1.47 39.94
C HIS A 140 -66.37 -0.14 39.50
N PRO A 141 -66.10 1.01 40.14
CA PRO A 141 -66.75 2.30 39.85
C PRO A 141 -66.68 2.77 38.39
N VAL A 142 -65.70 2.28 37.62
CA VAL A 142 -65.60 2.52 36.16
C VAL A 142 -66.83 2.04 35.42
N TRP A 143 -67.41 0.90 35.78
CA TRP A 143 -68.59 0.36 35.10
C TRP A 143 -69.84 1.17 35.41
N HIS A 144 -69.94 1.78 36.60
CA HIS A 144 -70.96 2.80 36.87
C HIS A 144 -70.80 4.00 35.94
N MET A 145 -69.58 4.53 35.77
CA MET A 145 -69.35 5.62 34.82
C MET A 145 -69.68 5.24 33.38
N ILE A 146 -69.58 3.97 33.00
CA ILE A 146 -70.01 3.48 31.69
C ILE A 146 -71.56 3.42 31.63
N GLY A 147 -72.21 2.84 32.64
CA GLY A 147 -73.66 2.75 32.73
C GLY A 147 -74.39 4.11 32.82
N GLU A 148 -73.74 5.15 33.37
CA GLU A 148 -74.25 6.53 33.33
C GLU A 148 -74.31 7.11 31.90
N LYS A 149 -73.52 6.57 30.97
CA LYS A 149 -73.32 7.16 29.63
C LYS A 149 -74.02 6.39 28.52
N THR A 150 -74.40 5.13 28.74
CA THR A 150 -75.14 4.35 27.75
C THR A 150 -76.25 3.55 28.42
N PRO A 151 -77.49 3.60 27.89
CA PRO A 151 -78.58 2.80 28.42
C PRO A 151 -78.33 1.29 28.30
N LEU A 152 -77.50 0.84 27.34
CA LEU A 152 -77.18 -0.58 27.13
C LEU A 152 -76.60 -1.23 28.40
N LEU A 153 -75.81 -0.46 29.15
CA LEU A 153 -75.17 -0.89 30.39
C LEU A 153 -75.75 -0.17 31.61
N GLY A 154 -76.94 0.44 31.48
CA GLY A 154 -77.60 1.20 32.56
C GLY A 154 -77.86 0.35 33.81
N GLN A 155 -78.03 -0.97 33.66
CA GLN A 155 -78.17 -1.89 34.78
C GLN A 155 -76.98 -1.87 35.75
N PHE A 156 -75.77 -1.52 35.27
CA PHE A 156 -74.60 -1.40 36.14
C PHE A 156 -74.74 -0.32 37.22
N LEU A 157 -75.69 0.60 37.08
CA LEU A 157 -76.01 1.59 38.11
C LEU A 157 -76.71 0.98 39.33
N ALA A 158 -77.36 -0.18 39.17
CA ALA A 158 -78.08 -0.86 40.24
C ALA A 158 -77.18 -1.76 41.12
N PHE A 159 -75.97 -2.12 40.64
CA PHE A 159 -75.03 -2.91 41.43
C PHE A 159 -74.30 -2.06 42.49
N PRO A 160 -73.89 -2.61 43.64
CA PRO A 160 -73.07 -1.90 44.62
C PRO A 160 -71.67 -1.52 44.09
N LYS A 161 -71.10 -0.37 44.48
CA LYS A 161 -69.72 0.01 44.12
C LYS A 161 -68.69 -0.75 44.96
N ALA A 162 -67.84 -1.57 44.33
CA ALA A 162 -66.74 -2.25 45.01
C ALA A 162 -65.64 -1.27 45.48
N LYS A 163 -65.01 -1.54 46.64
CA LYS A 163 -63.88 -0.74 47.16
C LYS A 163 -62.64 -0.94 46.27
N VAL A 164 -62.08 0.15 45.74
CA VAL A 164 -60.87 0.12 44.90
C VAL A 164 -59.63 0.14 45.79
N GLU A 165 -58.90 -0.97 45.87
CA GLU A 165 -57.55 -0.99 46.44
C GLU A 165 -56.59 -0.27 45.50
N LYS A 166 -56.03 0.87 45.95
CA LYS A 166 -54.95 1.55 45.21
C LYS A 166 -53.68 0.73 45.38
N VAL A 167 -53.27 0.02 44.31
CA VAL A 167 -51.99 -0.70 44.26
C VAL A 167 -50.85 0.25 44.63
N LYS A 168 -50.07 -0.10 45.65
CA LYS A 168 -48.92 0.68 46.14
C LYS A 168 -47.89 0.84 45.01
N LYS A 169 -47.49 2.08 44.75
CA LYS A 169 -46.39 2.43 43.84
C LYS A 169 -45.06 2.02 44.48
N THR A 170 -44.51 0.88 44.11
CA THR A 170 -43.12 0.56 44.42
C THR A 170 -42.49 -0.22 43.29
N THR A 171 -41.38 0.30 42.76
CA THR A 171 -40.28 -0.50 42.21
C THR A 171 -39.06 0.42 42.07
N LYS A 172 -38.16 0.40 43.06
CA LYS A 172 -36.78 0.83 42.83
C LYS A 172 -36.17 -0.19 41.87
N MET A 173 -35.84 0.22 40.65
CA MET A 173 -35.04 -0.58 39.72
C MET A 173 -33.56 -0.47 40.13
N GLY A 174 -32.84 -1.60 40.18
CA GLY A 174 -31.39 -1.62 40.35
C GLY A 174 -30.67 -0.93 39.18
N THR A 175 -29.39 -0.61 39.29
CA THR A 175 -28.67 0.13 38.24
C THR A 175 -27.79 -0.75 37.35
N ASP A 176 -27.57 -2.01 37.71
CA ASP A 176 -26.68 -2.94 36.99
C ASP A 176 -27.07 -3.15 35.52
N PHE A 177 -28.35 -3.11 35.18
CA PHE A 177 -28.81 -3.34 33.80
C PHE A 177 -28.58 -2.15 32.86
N PHE A 178 -28.10 -1.00 33.35
CA PHE A 178 -27.79 0.18 32.53
C PHE A 178 -26.34 0.22 32.03
N TRP A 179 -25.51 -0.76 32.41
CA TRP A 179 -24.11 -0.89 32.00
C TRP A 179 -23.98 -1.44 30.56
N ILE A 180 -24.57 -0.71 29.61
CA ILE A 180 -24.66 -1.09 28.19
C ILE A 180 -23.97 -0.09 27.26
N ASP A 181 -23.50 -0.56 26.09
CA ASP A 181 -22.97 0.34 25.06
C ASP A 181 -24.13 1.17 24.48
N PRO A 182 -24.13 2.50 24.63
CA PRO A 182 -25.19 3.35 24.10
C PRO A 182 -25.31 3.29 22.57
N ARG A 183 -24.29 2.84 21.83
CA ARG A 183 -24.34 2.65 20.37
C ARG A 183 -25.04 1.37 19.95
N GLY A 184 -25.09 0.38 20.86
CA GLY A 184 -25.71 -0.93 20.63
C GLY A 184 -27.24 -0.82 20.57
N LYS A 185 -27.82 -0.91 19.36
CA LYS A 185 -29.29 -0.85 19.19
C LYS A 185 -30.00 -1.92 20.00
N ASP A 186 -29.50 -3.15 19.95
CA ASP A 186 -30.12 -4.28 20.62
C ASP A 186 -30.08 -4.10 22.15
N ASP A 187 -28.92 -3.75 22.70
CA ASP A 187 -28.74 -3.49 24.13
C ASP A 187 -29.68 -2.39 24.64
N VAL A 188 -29.73 -1.24 23.95
CA VAL A 188 -30.63 -0.14 24.32
C VAL A 188 -32.09 -0.58 24.24
N THR A 189 -32.49 -1.37 23.24
CA THR A 189 -33.86 -1.89 23.16
C THR A 189 -34.18 -2.88 24.28
N THR A 190 -33.22 -3.71 24.71
CA THR A 190 -33.42 -4.64 25.83
C THR A 190 -33.65 -3.89 27.14
N VAL A 191 -32.85 -2.85 27.40
CA VAL A 191 -33.01 -1.97 28.58
C VAL A 191 -34.37 -1.28 28.56
N LEU A 192 -34.81 -0.75 27.42
CA LEU A 192 -36.13 -0.13 27.31
C LEU A 192 -37.27 -1.12 27.57
N LYS A 193 -37.18 -2.35 27.04
CA LYS A 193 -38.20 -3.38 27.27
C LYS A 193 -38.27 -3.78 28.74
N LEU A 194 -37.13 -4.06 29.36
CA LEU A 194 -37.03 -4.43 30.78
C LEU A 194 -37.55 -3.31 31.68
N ALA A 195 -37.11 -2.08 31.44
CA ALA A 195 -37.56 -0.94 32.22
C ALA A 195 -39.07 -0.64 32.01
N SER A 196 -39.61 -0.87 30.81
CA SER A 196 -41.05 -0.72 30.54
C SER A 196 -41.92 -1.74 31.30
N ALA A 197 -41.37 -2.90 31.67
CA ALA A 197 -42.09 -3.92 32.44
C ALA A 197 -42.28 -3.49 33.91
N GLY A 198 -41.32 -2.74 34.47
CA GLY A 198 -41.36 -2.25 35.86
C GLY A 198 -42.12 -0.95 36.08
N VAL A 199 -42.61 -0.30 35.01
CA VAL A 199 -43.27 1.02 35.07
C VAL A 199 -44.80 0.90 35.05
N ASN A 200 -45.43 1.49 36.07
CA ASN A 200 -46.90 1.54 36.20
C ASN A 200 -47.53 2.80 35.60
N ASP A 201 -46.72 3.80 35.21
CA ASP A 201 -47.20 5.04 34.58
C ASP A 201 -47.49 4.82 33.08
N PRO A 202 -48.74 5.00 32.62
CA PRO A 202 -49.11 4.82 31.22
C PRO A 202 -48.37 5.73 30.24
N ASP A 203 -48.05 6.97 30.64
CA ASP A 203 -47.40 7.95 29.76
C ASP A 203 -45.95 7.55 29.49
N ILE A 204 -45.23 7.19 30.56
CA ILE A 204 -43.82 6.75 30.47
C ILE A 204 -43.72 5.45 29.67
N LYS A 205 -44.56 4.45 29.96
CA LYS A 205 -44.48 3.14 29.30
C LYS A 205 -44.86 3.20 27.81
N VAL A 206 -45.84 4.01 27.41
CA VAL A 206 -46.12 4.27 25.97
C VAL A 206 -44.94 4.98 25.30
N ALA A 207 -44.31 5.93 25.98
CA ALA A 207 -43.15 6.63 25.43
C ALA A 207 -41.94 5.68 25.25
N MET A 208 -41.69 4.78 26.21
CA MET A 208 -40.64 3.76 26.10
C MET A 208 -40.90 2.75 24.97
N GLN A 209 -42.15 2.30 24.80
CA GLN A 209 -42.53 1.44 23.67
C GLN A 209 -42.33 2.16 22.33
N LYS A 210 -42.70 3.43 22.25
CA LYS A 210 -42.46 4.26 21.07
C LYS A 210 -40.97 4.39 20.77
N ALA A 211 -40.14 4.70 21.78
CA ALA A 211 -38.68 4.77 21.65
C ALA A 211 -38.09 3.42 21.19
N THR A 212 -38.55 2.30 21.77
CA THR A 212 -38.14 0.94 21.35
C THR A 212 -38.42 0.71 19.86
N HIS A 213 -39.63 1.08 19.39
CA HIS A 213 -39.98 0.96 17.98
C HIS A 213 -39.17 1.91 17.08
N GLN A 214 -38.88 3.14 17.54
CA GLN A 214 -38.06 4.10 16.80
C GLN A 214 -36.63 3.57 16.60
N ILE A 215 -35.98 3.09 17.66
CA ILE A 215 -34.62 2.55 17.61
C ILE A 215 -34.57 1.29 16.73
N SER A 216 -35.51 0.35 16.92
CA SER A 216 -35.59 -0.85 16.08
C SER A 216 -35.82 -0.53 14.59
N GLY A 217 -36.45 0.61 14.30
CA GLY A 217 -36.71 1.11 12.95
C GLY A 217 -35.66 2.10 12.44
N GLY A 218 -34.56 2.32 13.16
CA GLY A 218 -33.48 3.25 12.80
C GLY A 218 -33.89 4.73 12.75
N ARG A 219 -34.92 5.12 13.50
CA ARG A 219 -35.41 6.51 13.58
C ARG A 219 -34.94 7.15 14.89
N GLY A 220 -34.59 8.42 14.83
CA GLY A 220 -34.22 9.21 16.02
C GLY A 220 -35.33 9.24 17.07
N VAL A 221 -34.91 9.33 18.33
CA VAL A 221 -35.75 9.37 19.51
C VAL A 221 -35.86 10.82 19.98
N ASP A 222 -37.11 11.27 20.14
CA ASP A 222 -37.36 12.58 20.74
C ASP A 222 -37.44 12.43 22.25
N LEU A 223 -36.54 13.12 22.96
CA LEU A 223 -36.49 13.15 24.43
C LEU A 223 -37.57 14.05 25.05
N ASN A 224 -38.39 14.73 24.24
CA ASN A 224 -39.48 15.57 24.72
C ASN A 224 -40.58 14.78 25.46
N GLY A 225 -41.16 15.39 26.48
CA GLY A 225 -42.26 14.82 27.27
C GLY A 225 -41.75 13.90 28.39
N PRO A 226 -42.43 12.76 28.67
CA PRO A 226 -42.19 11.97 29.89
C PRO A 226 -40.81 11.31 29.99
N LEU A 227 -40.12 11.09 28.85
CA LEU A 227 -38.77 10.50 28.82
C LEU A 227 -37.68 11.50 29.22
N GLY A 228 -37.90 12.80 29.05
CA GLY A 228 -36.93 13.85 29.44
C GLY A 228 -36.99 14.24 30.92
N THR A 229 -38.03 13.82 31.63
CA THR A 229 -38.29 14.19 33.04
C THR A 229 -38.17 13.01 34.00
N LEU A 230 -37.54 11.92 33.58
CA LEU A 230 -37.33 10.74 34.43
C LEU A 230 -36.38 11.08 35.59
N THR A 231 -36.68 10.54 36.77
CA THR A 231 -35.93 10.76 38.01
C THR A 231 -35.40 9.44 38.57
N ASP A 232 -34.52 9.52 39.56
CA ASP A 232 -33.87 8.38 40.21
C ASP A 232 -33.15 7.47 39.17
N SER A 233 -33.17 6.15 39.35
CA SER A 233 -32.49 5.23 38.42
C SER A 233 -33.06 5.25 36.99
N MET A 234 -34.29 5.75 36.79
CA MET A 234 -34.86 5.89 35.44
C MET A 234 -34.23 7.03 34.63
N ALA A 235 -33.52 7.96 35.28
CA ALA A 235 -32.79 9.02 34.58
C ALA A 235 -31.71 8.47 33.64
N PHE A 236 -31.15 7.28 33.93
CA PHE A 236 -30.19 6.60 33.05
C PHE A 236 -30.78 6.26 31.68
N ILE A 237 -32.09 6.08 31.57
CA ILE A 237 -32.75 5.85 30.26
C ILE A 237 -32.69 7.11 29.41
N THR A 238 -32.93 8.27 30.02
CA THR A 238 -32.79 9.56 29.33
C THR A 238 -31.35 9.78 28.87
N ILE A 239 -30.36 9.41 29.71
CA ILE A 239 -28.93 9.51 29.38
C ILE A 239 -28.57 8.59 28.22
N LEU A 240 -28.92 7.30 28.30
CA LEU A 240 -28.63 6.31 27.25
C LEU A 240 -29.28 6.67 25.92
N LEU A 241 -30.54 7.13 25.92
CA LEU A 241 -31.22 7.58 24.72
C LEU A 241 -30.56 8.82 24.11
N ALA A 242 -30.14 9.78 24.93
CA ALA A 242 -29.42 10.96 24.45
C ALA A 242 -28.08 10.58 23.80
N LEU A 243 -27.31 9.70 24.44
CA LEU A 243 -26.03 9.21 23.91
C LEU A 243 -26.21 8.37 22.64
N HIS A 244 -27.25 7.53 22.57
CA HIS A 244 -27.57 6.72 21.37
C HIS A 244 -27.85 7.60 20.15
N ASP A 245 -28.62 8.67 20.33
CA ASP A 245 -29.03 9.58 19.26
C ASP A 245 -28.02 10.72 19.01
N GLY A 246 -26.91 10.75 19.74
CA GLY A 246 -25.89 11.81 19.65
C GLY A 246 -26.36 13.19 20.12
N GLN A 247 -27.41 13.23 20.96
CA GLN A 247 -27.97 14.46 21.53
C GLN A 247 -27.27 14.85 22.83
N ALA A 248 -27.31 16.13 23.19
CA ALA A 248 -26.79 16.60 24.47
C ALA A 248 -27.62 16.03 25.64
N VAL A 249 -26.94 15.41 26.60
CA VAL A 249 -27.59 14.82 27.79
C VAL A 249 -28.19 15.94 28.65
N PRO A 250 -29.49 15.91 28.99
CA PRO A 250 -30.11 16.94 29.82
C PRO A 250 -29.49 17.05 31.22
N GLU A 251 -29.16 18.26 31.69
CA GLU A 251 -28.55 18.47 33.02
C GLU A 251 -29.36 17.88 34.18
N LYS A 252 -30.69 17.93 34.07
CA LYS A 252 -31.60 17.36 35.08
C LYS A 252 -31.42 15.85 35.19
N ALA A 253 -31.26 15.17 34.05
CA ALA A 253 -31.01 13.73 34.01
C ALA A 253 -29.61 13.41 34.56
N ARG A 254 -28.58 14.19 34.24
CA ARG A 254 -27.23 14.02 34.84
C ARG A 254 -27.24 14.14 36.36
N LYS A 255 -27.89 15.19 36.90
CA LYS A 255 -28.00 15.42 38.36
C LYS A 255 -28.79 14.31 39.06
N ALA A 256 -29.82 13.78 38.41
CA ALA A 256 -30.60 12.66 38.94
C ALA A 256 -29.81 11.33 38.89
N GLY A 257 -29.11 11.06 37.78
CA GLY A 257 -28.23 9.90 37.60
C GLY A 257 -27.11 9.85 38.64
N LYS A 258 -26.36 10.95 38.83
CA LYS A 258 -25.29 11.03 39.84
C LYS A 258 -25.78 10.77 41.27
N LYS A 259 -27.04 11.12 41.59
CA LYS A 259 -27.64 10.83 42.90
C LYS A 259 -28.07 9.36 43.04
N ALA A 260 -28.42 8.71 41.93
CA ALA A 260 -28.87 7.33 41.92
C ALA A 260 -27.70 6.35 41.95
N ASP A 261 -26.69 6.59 41.11
CA ASP A 261 -25.46 5.80 41.00
C ASP A 261 -24.36 6.68 40.39
N ALA A 262 -23.41 7.10 41.23
CA ALA A 262 -22.34 8.01 40.81
C ALA A 262 -21.37 7.33 39.83
N GLU A 263 -21.08 6.05 40.04
CA GLU A 263 -20.11 5.28 39.24
C GLU A 263 -20.59 5.12 37.80
N LEU A 264 -21.85 4.71 37.61
CA LEU A 264 -22.45 4.59 36.28
C LEU A 264 -22.59 5.95 35.59
N ALA A 265 -22.95 7.00 36.33
CA ALA A 265 -23.07 8.34 35.77
C ALA A 265 -21.73 8.90 35.28
N GLU A 266 -20.65 8.66 36.01
CA GLU A 266 -19.28 9.02 35.61
C GLU A 266 -18.81 8.18 34.42
N ALA A 267 -19.11 6.87 34.39
CA ALA A 267 -18.78 6.02 33.25
C ALA A 267 -19.47 6.45 31.93
N LEU A 268 -20.74 6.86 32.00
CA LEU A 268 -21.47 7.38 30.83
C LEU A 268 -21.02 8.79 30.42
N GLU A 269 -20.59 9.62 31.37
CA GLU A 269 -19.99 10.94 31.09
C GLU A 269 -18.63 10.78 30.39
N ASP A 270 -17.79 9.87 30.88
CA ASP A 270 -16.51 9.51 30.24
C ASP A 270 -16.73 8.94 28.83
N PHE A 271 -17.72 8.05 28.64
CA PHE A 271 -18.10 7.56 27.32
C PHE A 271 -18.47 8.71 26.36
N GLU A 272 -19.23 9.71 26.81
CA GLU A 272 -19.59 10.88 25.98
C GLU A 272 -18.34 11.68 25.54
N HIS A 273 -17.35 11.80 26.42
CA HIS A 273 -16.07 12.43 26.10
C HIS A 273 -15.27 11.63 25.09
N LEU A 274 -15.20 10.30 25.26
CA LEU A 274 -14.49 9.40 24.35
C LEU A 274 -15.09 9.40 22.93
N VAL A 275 -16.41 9.44 22.80
CA VAL A 275 -17.09 9.57 21.49
C VAL A 275 -16.73 10.89 20.78
N LYS A 276 -16.39 11.94 21.53
CA LYS A 276 -15.91 13.23 20.98
C LYS A 276 -14.40 13.24 20.72
N GLY A 277 -13.69 12.15 20.98
CA GLY A 277 -12.24 12.01 20.78
C GLY A 277 -11.39 12.56 21.92
N THR A 278 -11.96 12.85 23.09
CA THR A 278 -11.21 13.35 24.25
C THR A 278 -11.00 12.25 25.29
N VAL A 279 -9.74 11.85 25.51
CA VAL A 279 -9.33 10.93 26.58
C VAL A 279 -8.85 11.75 27.77
N ASN A 280 -9.62 11.76 28.87
CA ASN A 280 -9.30 12.60 30.03
C ASN A 280 -8.42 11.89 31.07
N ASP A 281 -8.57 10.57 31.25
CA ASP A 281 -7.86 9.80 32.28
C ASP A 281 -7.46 8.42 31.74
N TRP A 282 -6.31 8.38 31.06
CA TRP A 282 -5.78 7.18 30.42
C TRP A 282 -5.45 6.04 31.41
N PRO A 283 -4.77 6.30 32.55
CA PRO A 283 -4.47 5.26 33.53
C PRO A 283 -5.71 4.57 34.11
N SER A 284 -6.79 5.32 34.39
CA SER A 284 -8.00 4.72 34.94
C SER A 284 -8.71 3.81 33.93
N ILE A 285 -8.71 4.19 32.65
CA ILE A 285 -9.28 3.35 31.57
C ILE A 285 -8.50 2.04 31.41
N LEU A 286 -7.17 2.07 31.47
CA LEU A 286 -6.34 0.85 31.44
C LEU A 286 -6.60 -0.08 32.63
N SER A 287 -6.99 0.48 33.78
CA SER A 287 -7.28 -0.30 34.99
C SER A 287 -8.70 -0.90 35.06
N LEU A 288 -9.55 -0.64 34.07
CA LEU A 288 -10.92 -1.15 34.03
C LEU A 288 -10.93 -2.69 33.91
N GLN A 289 -11.37 -3.38 34.96
CA GLN A 289 -11.52 -4.84 34.98
C GLN A 289 -12.95 -5.34 34.75
N ARG A 290 -13.93 -4.44 34.65
CA ARG A 290 -15.34 -4.79 34.54
C ARG A 290 -15.66 -5.28 33.12
N GLU A 291 -16.16 -6.51 32.99
CA GLU A 291 -16.49 -7.17 31.72
C GLU A 291 -17.95 -6.95 31.33
N ASP A 292 -18.33 -5.68 31.18
CA ASP A 292 -19.65 -5.24 30.71
C ASP A 292 -19.55 -4.47 29.39
N SER A 293 -20.66 -4.38 28.68
CA SER A 293 -20.76 -3.74 27.37
C SER A 293 -20.33 -2.27 27.38
N LEU A 294 -20.63 -1.50 28.43
CA LEU A 294 -20.22 -0.09 28.51
C LEU A 294 -18.70 0.03 28.73
N SER A 295 -18.13 -0.78 29.62
CA SER A 295 -16.67 -0.78 29.86
C SER A 295 -15.89 -1.22 28.63
N HIS A 296 -16.32 -2.25 27.90
CA HIS A 296 -15.68 -2.63 26.62
C HIS A 296 -15.74 -1.50 25.60
N ALA A 297 -16.89 -0.83 25.48
CA ALA A 297 -17.06 0.30 24.58
C ALA A 297 -16.10 1.46 24.93
N ARG A 298 -15.97 1.80 26.22
CA ARG A 298 -15.01 2.81 26.70
C ARG A 298 -13.57 2.41 26.38
N ARG A 299 -13.14 1.17 26.66
CA ARG A 299 -11.79 0.68 26.33
C ARG A 299 -11.53 0.79 24.82
N SER A 300 -12.47 0.37 23.97
CA SER A 300 -12.32 0.43 22.51
C SER A 300 -12.15 1.86 21.99
N LEU A 301 -12.97 2.81 22.46
CA LEU A 301 -12.88 4.21 22.06
C LEU A 301 -11.61 4.90 22.57
N ALA A 302 -11.16 4.53 23.77
CA ALA A 302 -9.92 5.06 24.33
C ALA A 302 -8.71 4.61 23.51
N TRP A 303 -8.66 3.35 23.07
CA TRP A 303 -7.60 2.87 22.17
C TRP A 303 -7.66 3.52 20.78
N GLN A 304 -8.86 3.75 20.24
CA GLN A 304 -9.03 4.48 18.97
C GLN A 304 -8.42 5.88 19.04
N HIS A 305 -8.59 6.57 20.17
CA HIS A 305 -8.08 7.92 20.40
C HIS A 305 -6.91 7.96 21.38
N ALA A 306 -6.07 6.91 21.40
CA ALA A 306 -5.01 6.77 22.41
C ALA A 306 -4.09 8.02 22.46
N PRO A 307 -3.82 8.57 23.65
CA PRO A 307 -2.93 9.72 23.81
C PRO A 307 -1.46 9.33 23.54
N PRO A 308 -0.55 10.29 23.33
CA PRO A 308 0.88 10.01 23.15
C PRO A 308 1.50 9.25 24.35
N GLU A 309 0.94 9.41 25.55
CA GLU A 309 1.35 8.65 26.76
C GLU A 309 1.21 7.13 26.59
N ALA A 310 0.34 6.67 25.67
CA ALA A 310 0.16 5.24 25.38
C ALA A 310 1.39 4.60 24.69
N GLU A 311 2.30 5.40 24.12
CA GLU A 311 3.58 4.89 23.60
C GLU A 311 4.44 4.23 24.70
N ALA A 312 4.26 4.63 25.96
CA ALA A 312 4.96 4.04 27.09
C ALA A 312 4.42 2.66 27.52
N CYS A 313 3.30 2.20 26.95
CA CYS A 313 2.72 0.90 27.25
C CYS A 313 3.63 -0.28 26.82
N THR A 314 3.42 -1.43 27.46
CA THR A 314 4.13 -2.68 27.10
C THR A 314 3.58 -3.26 25.80
N SER A 315 4.36 -4.14 25.16
CA SER A 315 3.97 -4.82 23.93
C SER A 315 2.64 -5.57 24.07
N GLU A 316 2.44 -6.26 25.20
CA GLU A 316 1.23 -7.02 25.52
C GLU A 316 0.00 -6.11 25.68
N GLN A 317 0.16 -4.93 26.32
CA GLN A 317 -0.93 -3.97 26.47
C GLN A 317 -1.36 -3.39 25.12
N LEU A 318 -0.39 -3.10 24.25
CA LEU A 318 -0.65 -2.58 22.91
C LEU A 318 -1.30 -3.64 22.01
N GLU A 319 -0.91 -4.91 22.14
CA GLU A 319 -1.55 -6.03 21.47
C GLU A 319 -3.01 -6.24 21.93
N GLN A 320 -3.28 -6.15 23.23
CA GLN A 320 -4.65 -6.18 23.74
C GLN A 320 -5.50 -5.01 23.19
N GLY A 321 -4.91 -3.80 23.10
CA GLY A 321 -5.56 -2.66 22.47
C GLY A 321 -5.89 -2.89 21.00
N LEU A 322 -4.96 -3.47 20.23
CA LEU A 322 -5.17 -3.85 18.83
C LEU A 322 -6.29 -4.89 18.69
N ALA A 323 -6.29 -5.95 19.51
CA ALA A 323 -7.32 -6.98 19.50
C ALA A 323 -8.72 -6.41 19.80
N LEU A 324 -8.82 -5.41 20.69
CA LEU A 324 -10.07 -4.70 20.96
C LEU A 324 -10.55 -3.89 19.74
N LEU A 325 -9.65 -3.20 19.04
CA LEU A 325 -9.98 -2.47 17.81
C LEU A 325 -10.36 -3.41 16.67
N GLU A 326 -9.73 -4.58 16.58
CA GLU A 326 -10.06 -5.66 15.64
C GLU A 326 -11.44 -6.24 15.89
N GLY A 327 -11.74 -6.63 17.13
CA GLY A 327 -13.05 -7.12 17.51
C GLY A 327 -14.17 -6.10 17.31
N ALA A 328 -13.87 -4.81 17.45
CA ALA A 328 -14.81 -3.72 17.19
C ALA A 328 -14.90 -3.30 15.71
N HIS A 329 -14.12 -3.91 14.82
CA HIS A 329 -14.01 -3.53 13.40
C HIS A 329 -13.62 -2.06 13.16
N VAL A 330 -12.83 -1.47 14.07
CA VAL A 330 -12.34 -0.08 13.98
C VAL A 330 -10.93 -0.06 13.40
N HIS A 331 -10.74 0.55 12.23
CA HIS A 331 -9.42 0.63 11.56
C HIS A 331 -8.58 1.82 12.03
N GLU A 332 -9.22 2.91 12.43
CA GLU A 332 -8.53 4.12 12.89
C GLU A 332 -7.66 3.85 14.11
N GLY A 333 -6.44 4.39 14.12
CA GLY A 333 -5.49 4.26 15.22
C GLY A 333 -4.69 2.96 15.25
N ARG A 334 -5.08 1.92 14.48
CA ARG A 334 -4.36 0.64 14.45
C ARG A 334 -2.91 0.78 14.01
N ASP A 335 -2.64 1.49 12.91
CA ASP A 335 -1.28 1.62 12.38
C ASP A 335 -0.32 2.23 13.41
N ARG A 336 -0.76 3.29 14.09
CA ARG A 336 0.00 3.93 15.17
C ARG A 336 0.23 2.98 16.35
N LEU A 337 -0.79 2.22 16.76
CA LEU A 337 -0.68 1.23 17.83
C LEU A 337 0.31 0.11 17.50
N THR A 338 0.29 -0.38 16.26
CA THR A 338 1.26 -1.35 15.77
C THR A 338 2.69 -0.78 15.73
N TRP A 339 2.86 0.50 15.40
CA TRP A 339 4.17 1.18 15.49
C TRP A 339 4.68 1.26 16.93
N TRP A 340 3.83 1.70 17.86
CA TRP A 340 4.18 1.69 19.28
C TRP A 340 4.47 0.28 19.80
N ARG A 341 3.76 -0.75 19.31
CA ARG A 341 4.01 -2.14 19.67
C ARG A 341 5.39 -2.58 19.22
N LEU A 342 5.79 -2.26 17.99
CA LEU A 342 7.13 -2.55 17.48
C LEU A 342 8.22 -1.90 18.35
N ASN A 343 8.07 -0.61 18.68
CA ASN A 343 8.99 0.09 19.60
C ASN A 343 8.99 -0.51 21.01
N ALA A 344 7.84 -0.96 21.52
CA ALA A 344 7.75 -1.63 22.81
C ALA A 344 8.44 -3.00 22.81
N LEU A 345 8.27 -3.81 21.76
CA LEU A 345 8.95 -5.11 21.61
C LEU A 345 10.48 -4.94 21.59
N LEU A 346 10.98 -3.91 20.91
CA LEU A 346 12.40 -3.55 20.95
C LEU A 346 12.88 -3.18 22.35
N ARG A 347 12.14 -2.32 23.08
CA ARG A 347 12.48 -1.96 24.47
C ARG A 347 12.47 -3.17 25.42
N GLU A 348 11.64 -4.16 25.13
CA GLU A 348 11.52 -5.41 25.89
C GLU A 348 12.54 -6.48 25.47
N GLY A 349 13.33 -6.24 24.42
CA GLY A 349 14.31 -7.20 23.89
C GLY A 349 13.70 -8.40 23.15
N LYS A 350 12.45 -8.29 22.69
CA LYS A 350 11.72 -9.34 21.97
C LYS A 350 11.85 -9.16 20.45
N GLU A 351 13.08 -9.25 19.95
CA GLU A 351 13.42 -8.95 18.55
C GLU A 351 12.72 -9.87 17.53
N ASP A 352 12.57 -11.17 17.83
CA ASP A 352 11.89 -12.11 16.94
C ASP A 352 10.40 -11.79 16.76
N GLU A 353 9.71 -11.44 17.85
CA GLU A 353 8.30 -11.02 17.79
C GLU A 353 8.13 -9.69 17.05
N ALA A 354 9.10 -8.76 17.21
CA ALA A 354 9.11 -7.51 16.46
C ALA A 354 9.26 -7.77 14.95
N MET A 355 10.12 -8.71 14.57
CA MET A 355 10.29 -9.13 13.18
C MET A 355 9.02 -9.75 12.59
N ASP A 356 8.33 -10.61 13.33
CA ASP A 356 7.09 -11.24 12.85
C ASP A 356 5.98 -10.19 12.60
N VAL A 357 5.91 -9.15 13.43
CA VAL A 357 5.01 -8.01 13.23
C VAL A 357 5.43 -7.17 12.02
N LEU A 358 6.74 -6.98 11.81
CA LEU A 358 7.28 -6.23 10.67
C LEU A 358 7.04 -6.95 9.34
N GLU A 359 7.22 -8.27 9.27
CA GLU A 359 6.97 -9.08 8.07
C GLU A 359 5.51 -9.04 7.60
N GLY A 360 4.57 -8.86 8.53
CA GLY A 360 3.15 -8.65 8.21
C GLY A 360 2.86 -7.32 7.50
N ARG A 361 3.82 -6.39 7.46
CA ARG A 361 3.65 -5.08 6.82
C ARG A 361 4.15 -5.04 5.39
N ARG A 362 3.51 -4.16 4.62
CA ARG A 362 3.96 -3.74 3.30
C ARG A 362 4.42 -2.29 3.35
N LEU A 363 5.49 -1.99 2.64
CA LEU A 363 5.90 -0.63 2.33
C LEU A 363 5.29 -0.21 1.02
N ASP A 364 4.77 1.02 0.98
CA ASP A 364 4.31 1.67 -0.24
C ASP A 364 4.98 3.04 -0.39
N ALA A 365 4.77 3.69 -1.55
CA ALA A 365 5.33 5.00 -1.85
C ALA A 365 4.88 6.12 -0.90
N SER A 366 3.87 5.91 -0.05
CA SER A 366 3.41 6.88 0.95
C SER A 366 3.93 6.60 2.36
N SER A 367 4.66 5.51 2.55
CA SER A 367 5.19 5.09 3.83
C SER A 367 6.34 6.00 4.25
N ASP A 368 6.27 6.56 5.46
CA ASP A 368 7.37 7.37 6.00
C ASP A 368 8.52 6.46 6.45
N VAL A 369 9.45 6.24 5.53
CA VAL A 369 10.62 5.39 5.76
C VAL A 369 11.52 5.96 6.86
N THR A 370 11.47 7.26 7.16
CA THR A 370 12.32 7.86 8.20
C THR A 370 11.97 7.40 9.61
N GLU A 371 10.70 7.12 9.89
CA GLU A 371 10.27 6.53 11.17
C GLU A 371 10.65 5.04 11.27
N LEU A 372 10.91 4.41 10.13
CA LEU A 372 11.16 2.98 9.99
C LEU A 372 12.63 2.59 10.08
N LEU A 373 13.52 3.43 9.54
CA LEU A 373 14.95 3.13 9.51
C LEU A 373 15.56 2.87 10.89
N PRO A 374 15.25 3.65 11.95
CA PRO A 374 15.76 3.37 13.30
C PRO A 374 15.34 1.98 13.82
N LEU A 375 14.19 1.49 13.40
CA LEU A 375 13.70 0.16 13.77
C LEU A 375 14.50 -0.93 13.05
N VAL A 376 14.69 -0.78 11.74
CA VAL A 376 15.46 -1.74 10.93
C VAL A 376 16.92 -1.79 11.40
N THR A 377 17.52 -0.64 11.73
CA THR A 377 18.90 -0.57 12.22
C THR A 377 19.05 -1.16 13.62
N SER A 378 18.06 -0.98 14.51
CA SER A 378 18.11 -1.58 15.86
C SER A 378 17.90 -3.10 15.85
N LEU A 379 17.10 -3.63 14.92
CA LEU A 379 16.92 -5.08 14.74
C LEU A 379 18.21 -5.75 14.23
N SER A 380 19.00 -5.05 13.40
CA SER A 380 20.34 -5.45 12.95
C SER A 380 20.51 -6.94 12.55
N ASN A 381 19.49 -7.54 11.94
CA ASN A 381 19.45 -8.95 11.55
C ASN A 381 19.13 -9.09 10.05
N ASP A 382 19.62 -10.17 9.42
CA ASP A 382 19.45 -10.49 8.01
C ASP A 382 17.97 -10.48 7.59
N ARG A 383 17.04 -10.89 8.46
CA ARG A 383 15.59 -10.84 8.19
C ARG A 383 15.08 -9.42 7.92
N ALA A 384 15.56 -8.43 8.67
CA ALA A 384 15.16 -7.03 8.51
C ALA A 384 15.73 -6.45 7.21
N THR A 385 16.97 -6.80 6.89
CA THR A 385 17.62 -6.46 5.62
C THR A 385 16.87 -7.04 4.43
N ASP A 386 16.56 -8.34 4.47
CA ASP A 386 15.82 -9.03 3.41
C ASP A 386 14.41 -8.47 3.23
N TRP A 387 13.72 -8.14 4.32
CA TRP A 387 12.41 -7.51 4.28
C TRP A 387 12.45 -6.16 3.57
N LEU A 388 13.36 -5.25 3.95
CA LEU A 388 13.47 -3.94 3.29
C LEU A 388 13.90 -4.09 1.82
N MET A 389 14.78 -5.04 1.53
CA MET A 389 15.26 -5.33 0.17
C MET A 389 14.11 -5.69 -0.79
N GLN A 390 13.06 -6.38 -0.30
CA GLN A 390 11.89 -6.75 -1.10
C GLN A 390 11.08 -5.56 -1.61
N PHE A 391 11.11 -4.43 -0.90
CA PHE A 391 10.33 -3.24 -1.23
C PHE A 391 11.14 -2.12 -1.91
N MET A 392 12.44 -2.33 -2.16
CA MET A 392 13.32 -1.33 -2.78
C MET A 392 12.88 -0.87 -4.17
N ASP A 393 12.04 -1.66 -4.85
CA ASP A 393 11.48 -1.30 -6.15
C ASP A 393 10.18 -0.48 -6.03
N ASP A 394 9.49 -0.53 -4.89
CA ASP A 394 8.17 0.10 -4.65
C ASP A 394 8.25 1.43 -3.87
N VAL A 395 9.35 1.68 -3.16
CA VAL A 395 9.57 2.92 -2.40
C VAL A 395 9.86 4.11 -3.31
N ASP A 396 9.54 5.32 -2.82
CA ASP A 396 9.75 6.56 -3.56
C ASP A 396 11.21 7.08 -3.48
N GLN A 397 11.51 8.12 -4.25
CA GLN A 397 12.87 8.66 -4.31
C GLN A 397 13.35 9.28 -2.99
N GLN A 398 12.42 9.83 -2.19
CA GLN A 398 12.76 10.40 -0.89
C GLN A 398 13.19 9.29 0.07
N ALA A 399 12.42 8.20 0.13
CA ALA A 399 12.78 7.01 0.89
C ALA A 399 14.12 6.42 0.46
N LEU A 400 14.36 6.30 -0.86
CA LEU A 400 15.64 5.82 -1.38
C LEU A 400 16.82 6.70 -0.93
N LEU A 401 16.65 8.03 -0.91
CA LEU A 401 17.68 8.95 -0.43
C LEU A 401 17.97 8.71 1.07
N HIS A 402 16.92 8.58 1.90
CA HIS A 402 17.08 8.29 3.32
C HIS A 402 17.76 6.95 3.59
N ILE A 403 17.35 5.88 2.88
CA ILE A 403 17.98 4.55 2.98
C ILE A 403 19.46 4.64 2.62
N MET A 404 19.81 5.37 1.56
CA MET A 404 21.20 5.51 1.12
C MET A 404 22.07 6.26 2.14
N MET A 405 21.51 7.30 2.78
CA MET A 405 22.23 8.15 3.74
C MET A 405 22.44 7.49 5.11
N GLU A 406 21.59 6.53 5.49
CA GLU A 406 21.66 5.88 6.80
C GLU A 406 22.88 4.94 6.89
N GLU A 407 23.94 5.36 7.59
CA GLU A 407 25.19 4.62 7.67
C GLU A 407 25.12 3.33 8.49
N ALA A 408 24.13 3.22 9.40
CA ALA A 408 23.91 2.05 10.21
C ALA A 408 23.22 0.89 9.46
N LEU A 409 22.67 1.15 8.26
CA LEU A 409 22.08 0.10 7.43
C LEU A 409 23.14 -0.73 6.73
N ASP A 410 22.74 -1.96 6.37
CA ASP A 410 23.57 -2.84 5.56
C ASP A 410 23.98 -2.17 4.24
N THR A 411 25.24 -2.38 3.85
CA THR A 411 25.83 -1.73 2.68
C THR A 411 25.12 -2.15 1.39
N GLU A 412 24.57 -3.36 1.31
CA GLU A 412 23.85 -3.84 0.14
C GLU A 412 22.55 -3.06 -0.11
N LEU A 413 21.79 -2.74 0.95
CA LEU A 413 20.58 -1.91 0.86
C LEU A 413 20.92 -0.51 0.35
N ARG A 414 21.99 0.09 0.89
CA ARG A 414 22.46 1.42 0.50
C ARG A 414 22.89 1.44 -0.97
N ILE A 415 23.59 0.40 -1.43
CA ILE A 415 23.97 0.26 -2.84
C ILE A 415 22.74 0.06 -3.72
N ARG A 416 21.77 -0.76 -3.30
CA ARG A 416 20.51 -0.93 -4.05
C ARG A 416 19.75 0.38 -4.19
N ALA A 417 19.71 1.19 -3.14
CA ALA A 417 19.12 2.53 -3.16
C ALA A 417 19.84 3.44 -4.17
N ALA A 418 21.18 3.48 -4.12
CA ALA A 418 22.00 4.23 -5.07
C ALA A 418 21.78 3.79 -6.52
N GLN A 419 21.65 2.49 -6.79
CA GLN A 419 21.35 1.95 -8.11
C GLN A 419 19.99 2.43 -8.64
N ARG A 420 18.95 2.42 -7.79
CA ARG A 420 17.60 2.88 -8.15
C ARG A 420 17.57 4.39 -8.41
N LEU A 421 18.17 5.20 -7.53
CA LEU A 421 18.29 6.65 -7.73
C LEU A 421 19.05 6.98 -9.02
N CYS A 422 20.11 6.23 -9.32
CA CYS A 422 20.89 6.37 -10.55
C CYS A 422 20.12 5.99 -11.81
N ASP A 423 19.23 4.99 -11.74
CA ASP A 423 18.39 4.58 -12.86
C ASP A 423 17.33 5.61 -13.20
N GLU A 424 16.68 6.15 -12.17
CA GLU A 424 15.54 7.04 -12.36
C GLU A 424 15.97 8.47 -12.68
N GLN A 425 17.12 8.91 -12.14
CA GLN A 425 17.64 10.28 -12.28
C GLN A 425 16.58 11.36 -12.03
N GLY A 426 15.70 11.14 -11.05
CA GLY A 426 14.64 12.08 -10.71
C GLY A 426 15.09 13.21 -9.77
N PRO A 427 14.15 13.96 -9.16
CA PRO A 427 14.46 15.12 -8.34
C PRO A 427 15.52 14.91 -7.25
N MET A 428 15.51 13.74 -6.59
CA MET A 428 16.44 13.44 -5.48
C MET A 428 17.82 12.97 -5.94
N TRP A 429 18.01 12.79 -7.25
CA TRP A 429 19.29 12.35 -7.79
C TRP A 429 20.42 13.32 -7.46
N GLU A 430 20.23 14.62 -7.67
CA GLU A 430 21.30 15.61 -7.45
C GLU A 430 21.73 15.70 -5.98
N GLU A 431 20.78 15.54 -5.04
CA GLU A 431 21.08 15.52 -3.60
C GLU A 431 21.88 14.26 -3.20
N GLY A 432 21.48 13.11 -3.75
CA GLY A 432 22.13 11.82 -3.49
C GLY A 432 23.33 11.48 -4.36
N ARG A 433 23.66 12.32 -5.35
CA ARG A 433 24.55 11.97 -6.47
C ARG A 433 25.96 11.60 -6.02
N SER A 434 26.56 12.43 -5.18
CA SER A 434 27.94 12.23 -4.72
C SER A 434 28.09 10.91 -3.97
N LEU A 435 27.19 10.62 -3.03
CA LEU A 435 27.16 9.37 -2.29
C LEU A 435 26.83 8.17 -3.20
N SER A 436 25.91 8.33 -4.15
CA SER A 436 25.57 7.30 -5.12
C SER A 436 26.80 6.87 -5.94
N LEU A 437 27.59 7.84 -6.43
CA LEU A 437 28.82 7.55 -7.17
C LEU A 437 29.83 6.74 -6.33
N VAL A 438 29.94 7.04 -5.03
CA VAL A 438 30.80 6.30 -4.11
C VAL A 438 30.32 4.85 -3.94
N LEU A 439 29.04 4.65 -3.62
CA LEU A 439 28.46 3.33 -3.38
C LEU A 439 28.50 2.45 -4.62
N LEU A 440 28.18 3.02 -5.80
CA LEU A 440 28.28 2.31 -7.07
C LEU A 440 29.72 1.87 -7.37
N LEU A 441 30.71 2.71 -7.05
CA LEU A 441 32.13 2.37 -7.27
C LEU A 441 32.63 1.32 -6.28
N GLN A 442 32.17 1.35 -5.02
CA GLN A 442 32.49 0.31 -4.04
C GLN A 442 32.06 -1.08 -4.51
N LYS A 443 30.91 -1.19 -5.20
CA LYS A 443 30.45 -2.44 -5.82
C LYS A 443 31.01 -2.70 -7.23
N LEU A 444 31.86 -1.81 -7.76
CA LEU A 444 32.30 -1.79 -9.16
C LEU A 444 31.13 -1.92 -10.16
N ASP A 445 30.04 -1.20 -9.92
CA ASP A 445 28.95 -1.05 -10.89
C ASP A 445 29.35 -0.06 -12.00
N LEU A 446 30.36 -0.47 -12.76
CA LEU A 446 30.99 0.34 -13.79
C LEU A 446 29.99 0.73 -14.90
N HIS A 447 28.95 -0.08 -15.12
CA HIS A 447 27.97 0.18 -16.17
C HIS A 447 27.13 1.41 -15.87
N ARG A 448 26.61 1.51 -14.64
CA ARG A 448 25.87 2.69 -14.19
C ARG A 448 26.76 3.92 -14.15
N LEU A 449 27.97 3.77 -13.60
CA LEU A 449 28.94 4.85 -13.55
C LEU A 449 29.25 5.38 -14.96
N ALA A 450 29.57 4.53 -15.92
CA ALA A 450 29.85 4.93 -17.30
C ALA A 450 28.67 5.70 -17.94
N LYS A 451 27.42 5.25 -17.70
CA LYS A 451 26.22 5.97 -18.18
C LYS A 451 26.10 7.35 -17.55
N VAL A 452 26.33 7.47 -16.25
CA VAL A 452 26.27 8.75 -15.52
C VAL A 452 27.33 9.73 -16.01
N PHE A 453 28.58 9.29 -16.20
CA PHE A 453 29.64 10.13 -16.78
C PHE A 453 29.40 10.49 -18.24
N THR A 454 28.60 9.70 -18.97
CA THR A 454 28.17 10.03 -20.34
C THR A 454 27.10 11.11 -20.36
N SER A 455 26.19 11.13 -19.36
CA SER A 455 25.09 12.10 -19.30
C SER A 455 25.52 13.51 -18.86
N ASP A 456 26.61 13.66 -18.11
CA ASP A 456 27.07 14.96 -17.61
C ASP A 456 28.57 15.19 -17.86
N PRO A 457 28.93 16.13 -18.77
CA PRO A 457 30.32 16.39 -19.14
C PRO A 457 31.13 17.10 -18.04
N MET A 458 30.50 17.62 -16.99
CA MET A 458 31.21 18.27 -15.87
C MET A 458 31.67 17.26 -14.82
N LEU A 459 31.04 16.09 -14.73
CA LEU A 459 31.39 15.08 -13.74
C LEU A 459 32.84 14.61 -13.79
N PRO A 460 33.45 14.37 -14.95
CA PRO A 460 34.86 13.99 -15.00
C PRO A 460 35.79 15.05 -14.39
N LEU A 461 35.40 16.33 -14.44
CA LEU A 461 36.17 17.43 -13.88
C LEU A 461 36.01 17.51 -12.36
N THR A 462 34.80 17.28 -11.83
CA THR A 462 34.51 17.35 -10.39
C THR A 462 34.85 16.07 -9.62
N HIS A 463 34.77 14.91 -10.28
CA HIS A 463 35.11 13.59 -9.71
C HIS A 463 36.18 12.86 -10.54
N PRO A 464 37.39 13.43 -10.69
CA PRO A 464 38.40 12.90 -11.61
C PRO A 464 38.86 11.48 -11.26
N TYR A 465 39.01 11.15 -9.97
CA TYR A 465 39.40 9.81 -9.55
C TYR A 465 38.40 8.73 -9.99
N ILE A 466 37.10 8.99 -9.85
CA ILE A 466 36.05 8.05 -10.26
C ILE A 466 36.05 7.90 -11.78
N ALA A 467 36.16 8.99 -12.53
CA ALA A 467 36.22 8.94 -13.99
C ALA A 467 37.43 8.14 -14.49
N LEU A 468 38.62 8.32 -13.88
CA LEU A 468 39.80 7.53 -14.21
C LEU A 468 39.62 6.05 -13.86
N LEU A 469 39.05 5.74 -12.70
CA LEU A 469 38.77 4.35 -12.31
C LEU A 469 37.81 3.70 -13.29
N VAL A 470 36.72 4.37 -13.67
CA VAL A 470 35.81 3.87 -14.71
C VAL A 470 36.58 3.61 -16.00
N SER A 471 37.45 4.52 -16.43
CA SER A 471 38.23 4.34 -17.67
C SER A 471 39.20 3.16 -17.64
N HIS A 472 39.83 2.89 -16.51
CA HIS A 472 40.79 1.78 -16.37
C HIS A 472 40.11 0.43 -16.12
N LEU A 473 39.06 0.43 -15.30
CA LEU A 473 38.43 -0.80 -14.85
C LEU A 473 37.35 -1.32 -15.79
N ALA A 474 36.87 -0.46 -16.70
CA ALA A 474 35.81 -0.77 -17.65
C ALA A 474 36.12 -2.03 -18.47
N PRO A 475 35.33 -3.12 -18.37
CA PRO A 475 35.55 -4.33 -19.16
C PRO A 475 35.30 -4.11 -20.66
N ALA A 476 35.94 -4.92 -21.49
CA ALA A 476 35.81 -4.81 -22.95
C ALA A 476 34.40 -5.11 -23.48
N ASN A 477 33.55 -5.80 -22.73
CA ASN A 477 32.18 -6.10 -23.17
C ASN A 477 31.22 -4.90 -23.08
N PHE A 478 31.71 -3.71 -22.74
CA PHE A 478 30.92 -2.48 -22.73
C PHE A 478 30.26 -2.17 -24.08
N GLU A 479 29.05 -1.62 -24.00
CA GLU A 479 28.30 -1.10 -25.14
C GLU A 479 29.14 -0.10 -25.95
N SER A 480 29.10 -0.22 -27.28
CA SER A 480 29.92 0.61 -28.17
C SER A 480 29.62 2.11 -28.04
N SER A 481 28.39 2.48 -27.69
CA SER A 481 27.94 3.85 -27.43
C SER A 481 28.68 4.55 -26.28
N LEU A 482 29.11 3.79 -25.26
CA LEU A 482 29.75 4.35 -24.05
C LEU A 482 31.27 4.50 -24.21
N ARG A 483 31.89 3.82 -25.19
CA ARG A 483 33.35 3.72 -25.30
C ARG A 483 34.02 5.06 -25.57
N GLU A 484 33.52 5.81 -26.54
CA GLU A 484 34.06 7.15 -26.87
C GLU A 484 33.94 8.09 -25.67
N HIS A 485 32.80 8.04 -24.96
CA HIS A 485 32.55 8.86 -23.78
C HIS A 485 33.47 8.53 -22.60
N ILE A 486 33.76 7.25 -22.37
CA ILE A 486 34.73 6.82 -21.34
C ILE A 486 36.13 7.39 -21.65
N LEU A 487 36.55 7.37 -22.92
CA LEU A 487 37.83 7.93 -23.34
C LEU A 487 37.88 9.45 -23.18
N THR A 488 36.80 10.16 -23.55
CA THR A 488 36.74 11.62 -23.36
C THR A 488 36.70 12.01 -21.88
N ALA A 489 35.96 11.25 -21.06
CA ALA A 489 35.88 11.47 -19.62
C ALA A 489 37.27 11.31 -18.96
N ARG A 490 38.06 10.32 -19.39
CA ARG A 490 39.45 10.19 -18.94
C ARG A 490 40.27 11.45 -19.23
N ASN A 491 40.22 11.96 -20.46
CA ASN A 491 41.00 13.12 -20.86
C ASN A 491 40.62 14.37 -20.05
N GLN A 492 39.32 14.55 -19.77
CA GLN A 492 38.84 15.62 -18.90
C GLN A 492 39.30 15.44 -17.45
N ALA A 493 39.19 14.22 -16.91
CA ALA A 493 39.63 13.93 -15.54
C ALA A 493 41.13 14.17 -15.33
N LEU A 494 41.97 13.88 -16.32
CA LEU A 494 43.41 14.18 -16.27
C LEU A 494 43.72 15.68 -16.19
N GLN A 495 42.83 16.54 -16.69
CA GLN A 495 43.01 18.00 -16.61
C GLN A 495 42.77 18.54 -15.19
N SER A 496 41.95 17.87 -14.37
CA SER A 496 41.59 18.32 -13.01
C SER A 496 42.22 17.52 -11.87
N ILE A 497 42.77 16.33 -12.12
CA ILE A 497 43.27 15.44 -11.07
C ILE A 497 44.39 16.05 -10.20
N GLN A 498 45.26 16.89 -10.77
CA GLN A 498 46.39 17.48 -10.04
C GLN A 498 45.96 18.43 -8.91
N GLY A 499 44.73 18.96 -8.95
CA GLY A 499 44.16 19.82 -7.92
C GLY A 499 43.08 19.15 -7.07
N ALA A 500 42.82 17.85 -7.27
CA ALA A 500 41.73 17.14 -6.61
C ALA A 500 42.20 16.44 -5.33
N GLU A 501 41.45 16.61 -4.25
CA GLU A 501 41.68 15.88 -3.00
C GLU A 501 41.34 14.39 -3.16
N LEU A 502 42.11 13.52 -2.48
CA LEU A 502 41.85 12.09 -2.48
C LEU A 502 40.52 11.81 -1.75
N PRO A 503 39.53 11.19 -2.41
CA PRO A 503 38.27 10.86 -1.75
C PRO A 503 38.46 9.86 -0.60
N ALA A 504 37.73 10.03 0.50
CA ALA A 504 37.86 9.21 1.71
C ALA A 504 37.64 7.71 1.50
N PHE A 505 36.86 7.32 0.49
CA PHE A 505 36.59 5.91 0.17
C PHE A 505 37.73 5.24 -0.62
N LEU A 506 38.70 6.00 -1.14
CA LEU A 506 39.86 5.47 -1.85
C LEU A 506 41.05 5.35 -0.90
N SER A 507 41.63 4.15 -0.87
CA SER A 507 42.86 3.94 -0.12
C SER A 507 44.05 4.62 -0.82
N PRO A 508 45.13 4.95 -0.06
CA PRO A 508 46.38 5.41 -0.65
C PRO A 508 46.99 4.42 -1.65
N LEU A 509 46.77 3.11 -1.47
CA LEU A 509 47.21 2.09 -2.40
C LEU A 509 46.44 2.15 -3.72
N ALA A 510 45.12 2.30 -3.69
CA ALA A 510 44.30 2.44 -4.89
C ALA A 510 44.69 3.69 -5.69
N GLU A 511 44.92 4.82 -5.00
CA GLU A 511 45.44 6.04 -5.60
C GLU A 511 46.80 5.81 -6.27
N HIS A 512 47.74 5.20 -5.54
CA HIS A 512 49.08 4.91 -6.07
C HIS A 512 49.02 4.06 -7.35
N LEU A 513 48.23 2.98 -7.35
CA LEU A 513 48.08 2.11 -8.51
C LEU A 513 47.44 2.82 -9.70
N LEU A 514 46.41 3.63 -9.46
CA LEU A 514 45.73 4.39 -10.49
C LEU A 514 46.67 5.40 -11.16
N LEU A 515 47.37 6.19 -10.36
CA LEU A 515 48.34 7.19 -10.83
C LEU A 515 49.52 6.54 -11.57
N LEU A 516 49.98 5.39 -11.08
CA LEU A 516 51.04 4.62 -11.71
C LEU A 516 50.65 4.12 -13.10
N MET A 517 49.40 3.65 -13.29
CA MET A 517 48.88 3.27 -14.61
C MET A 517 48.70 4.46 -15.56
N GLU A 518 48.59 5.68 -15.03
CA GLU A 518 48.64 6.93 -15.80
C GLU A 518 50.08 7.43 -16.04
N GLY A 519 51.10 6.68 -15.61
CA GLY A 519 52.50 7.03 -15.78
C GLY A 519 53.01 8.09 -14.79
N THR A 520 52.22 8.40 -13.76
CA THR A 520 52.59 9.34 -12.70
C THR A 520 53.07 8.60 -11.47
N TYR A 521 54.32 8.86 -11.06
CA TYR A 521 54.88 8.26 -9.84
C TYR A 521 54.59 9.15 -8.64
N LYS A 522 53.92 8.58 -7.62
CA LYS A 522 53.72 9.19 -6.30
C LYS A 522 54.47 8.33 -5.27
N ASP A 523 55.30 8.95 -4.45
CA ASP A 523 55.92 8.24 -3.33
C ASP A 523 54.86 7.98 -2.26
N THR A 524 54.57 6.70 -1.99
CA THR A 524 53.43 6.28 -1.17
C THR A 524 53.89 5.18 -0.20
N PRO A 525 54.47 5.57 0.96
CA PRO A 525 55.05 4.61 1.90
C PRO A 525 54.02 3.61 2.47
N GLU A 526 52.73 3.95 2.42
CA GLU A 526 51.62 3.09 2.82
C GLU A 526 51.53 1.81 1.99
N VAL A 527 51.99 1.82 0.73
CA VAL A 527 52.05 0.63 -0.13
C VAL A 527 52.90 -0.48 0.50
N GLY A 528 53.98 -0.11 1.20
CA GLY A 528 54.85 -1.03 1.93
C GLY A 528 54.20 -1.69 3.15
N LYS A 529 53.07 -1.16 3.63
CA LYS A 529 52.32 -1.70 4.77
C LYS A 529 51.30 -2.75 4.33
N VAL A 530 50.70 -2.57 3.16
CA VAL A 530 49.70 -3.49 2.61
C VAL A 530 50.38 -4.69 1.92
N LEU A 531 51.45 -4.44 1.17
CA LEU A 531 52.16 -5.51 0.45
C LEU A 531 53.11 -6.28 1.38
N ASN A 532 52.95 -7.61 1.44
CA ASN A 532 53.91 -8.47 2.13
C ASN A 532 55.28 -8.50 1.43
N ALA A 533 56.32 -9.05 2.08
CA ALA A 533 57.69 -9.04 1.55
C ALA A 533 57.83 -9.71 0.17
N ALA A 534 57.04 -10.75 -0.11
CA ALA A 534 57.03 -11.43 -1.40
C ALA A 534 56.38 -10.56 -2.49
N ALA A 535 55.24 -9.95 -2.18
CA ALA A 535 54.51 -9.03 -3.05
C ALA A 535 55.34 -7.78 -3.35
N LEU A 536 56.01 -7.18 -2.36
CA LEU A 536 56.91 -6.04 -2.57
C LEU A 536 58.06 -6.35 -3.54
N LYS A 537 58.65 -7.55 -3.41
CA LYS A 537 59.72 -8.00 -4.30
C LYS A 537 59.22 -8.18 -5.73
N ALA A 538 57.99 -8.66 -5.91
CA ALA A 538 57.36 -8.79 -7.22
C ALA A 538 56.90 -7.44 -7.80
N PHE A 539 56.46 -6.51 -6.93
CA PHE A 539 55.93 -5.20 -7.30
C PHE A 539 57.02 -4.19 -7.70
N SER A 540 58.20 -4.20 -7.08
CA SER A 540 59.24 -3.20 -7.37
C SER A 540 59.70 -3.13 -8.85
N PRO A 541 59.88 -4.26 -9.57
CA PRO A 541 60.12 -4.23 -11.01
C PRO A 541 58.91 -3.75 -11.82
N ILE A 542 57.69 -4.05 -11.35
CA ILE A 542 56.43 -3.63 -11.99
C ILE A 542 56.26 -2.11 -11.91
N SER A 543 56.45 -1.53 -10.73
CA SER A 543 56.31 -0.08 -10.55
C SER A 543 57.34 0.71 -11.36
N ARG A 544 58.58 0.23 -11.43
CA ARG A 544 59.61 0.82 -12.30
C ARG A 544 59.27 0.72 -13.79
N ALA A 545 58.68 -0.39 -14.23
CA ALA A 545 58.31 -0.55 -15.63
C ALA A 545 57.15 0.37 -16.03
N LEU A 546 56.15 0.55 -15.17
CA LEU A 546 55.01 1.44 -15.42
C LEU A 546 55.41 2.93 -15.45
N ALA A 547 56.46 3.30 -14.73
CA ALA A 547 57.09 4.62 -14.84
C ALA A 547 58.08 4.75 -16.02
N GLY A 548 58.28 3.70 -16.81
CA GLY A 548 59.34 3.58 -17.82
C GLY A 548 58.88 2.94 -19.13
N ASP A 549 59.57 1.88 -19.58
CA ASP A 549 59.34 1.23 -20.88
C ASP A 549 58.13 0.27 -20.91
N GLY A 550 57.40 0.14 -19.81
CA GLY A 550 56.15 -0.60 -19.71
C GLY A 550 56.27 -2.12 -19.76
N VAL A 551 57.49 -2.69 -19.71
CA VAL A 551 57.72 -4.13 -19.91
C VAL A 551 58.30 -4.80 -18.68
N VAL A 552 57.68 -5.90 -18.28
CA VAL A 552 58.09 -6.73 -17.14
C VAL A 552 58.17 -8.19 -17.59
N SER A 553 59.13 -8.95 -17.05
CA SER A 553 59.22 -10.39 -17.35
C SER A 553 57.97 -11.13 -16.84
N ALA A 554 57.47 -12.10 -17.61
CA ALA A 554 56.32 -12.92 -17.24
C ALA A 554 56.43 -13.57 -15.84
N THR A 555 57.64 -13.91 -15.39
CA THR A 555 57.88 -14.45 -14.05
C THR A 555 57.47 -13.49 -12.94
N HIS A 556 57.82 -12.21 -13.04
CA HIS A 556 57.46 -11.20 -12.04
C HIS A 556 55.95 -10.92 -12.04
N ILE A 557 55.31 -10.89 -13.22
CA ILE A 557 53.85 -10.76 -13.36
C ILE A 557 53.12 -11.94 -12.70
N ARG A 558 53.54 -13.18 -12.99
CA ARG A 558 52.96 -14.39 -12.39
C ARG A 558 53.18 -14.45 -10.89
N ASN A 559 54.37 -14.07 -10.41
CA ASN A 559 54.67 -14.02 -8.97
C ASN A 559 53.79 -12.99 -8.27
N MET A 560 53.61 -11.81 -8.87
CA MET A 560 52.71 -10.79 -8.34
C MET A 560 51.28 -11.32 -8.26
N GLY A 561 50.74 -11.86 -9.36
CA GLY A 561 49.39 -12.42 -9.40
C GLY A 561 49.13 -13.48 -8.32
N LYS A 562 50.09 -14.38 -8.08
CA LYS A 562 50.01 -15.37 -7.00
C LYS A 562 50.04 -14.74 -5.61
N SER A 563 50.79 -13.66 -5.43
CA SER A 563 50.86 -12.97 -4.15
C SER A 563 49.61 -12.16 -3.83
N LEU A 564 48.74 -11.84 -4.80
CA LEU A 564 47.54 -11.03 -4.57
C LEU A 564 46.49 -11.74 -3.70
N ASP A 565 46.43 -13.07 -3.73
CA ASP A 565 45.44 -13.85 -2.98
C ASP A 565 45.73 -13.86 -1.46
N ASP A 566 46.98 -13.62 -1.08
CA ASP A 566 47.43 -13.59 0.32
C ASP A 566 47.35 -12.17 0.94
N LEU A 567 46.79 -11.19 0.22
CA LEU A 567 46.71 -9.80 0.65
C LEU A 567 45.28 -9.41 1.00
N ASP A 568 45.14 -8.61 2.06
CA ASP A 568 43.86 -7.98 2.44
C ASP A 568 43.62 -6.76 1.54
N LEU A 569 43.02 -7.01 0.38
CA LEU A 569 42.74 -6.00 -0.65
C LEU A 569 41.25 -5.72 -0.73
N THR A 570 40.92 -4.44 -0.82
CA THR A 570 39.59 -4.01 -1.24
C THR A 570 39.31 -4.47 -2.67
N LEU A 571 38.03 -4.56 -3.01
CA LEU A 571 37.57 -4.98 -4.33
C LEU A 571 38.08 -4.04 -5.46
N ILE A 572 38.25 -2.74 -5.16
CA ILE A 572 38.85 -1.76 -6.08
C ILE A 572 40.36 -2.03 -6.27
N GLU A 573 41.12 -2.21 -5.19
CA GLU A 573 42.56 -2.46 -5.26
C GLU A 573 42.87 -3.76 -5.99
N ARG A 574 42.13 -4.83 -5.68
CA ARG A 574 42.29 -6.12 -6.37
C ARG A 574 42.06 -5.96 -7.86
N ARG A 575 40.99 -5.26 -8.23
CA ARG A 575 40.67 -4.99 -9.63
C ARG A 575 41.76 -4.17 -10.32
N LEU A 576 42.31 -3.15 -9.66
CA LEU A 576 43.41 -2.34 -10.20
C LEU A 576 44.66 -3.19 -10.47
N PHE A 577 45.03 -4.08 -9.54
CA PHE A 577 46.13 -5.01 -9.76
C PHE A 577 45.88 -5.93 -10.96
N ASP A 578 44.69 -6.51 -11.08
CA ASP A 578 44.35 -7.39 -12.21
C ASP A 578 44.49 -6.65 -13.56
N VAL A 579 43.95 -5.43 -13.65
CA VAL A 579 44.07 -4.57 -14.84
C VAL A 579 45.51 -4.22 -15.15
N MET A 580 46.30 -3.90 -14.13
CA MET A 580 47.73 -3.59 -14.28
C MET A 580 48.51 -4.79 -14.82
N LEU A 581 48.29 -6.00 -14.27
CA LEU A 581 48.96 -7.22 -14.71
C LEU A 581 48.57 -7.60 -16.14
N LEU A 582 47.30 -7.44 -16.52
CA LEU A 582 46.84 -7.64 -17.90
C LEU A 582 47.52 -6.65 -18.86
N SER A 583 47.61 -5.37 -18.46
CA SER A 583 48.25 -4.32 -19.28
C SER A 583 49.74 -4.60 -19.50
N LEU A 584 50.46 -5.00 -18.46
CA LEU A 584 51.88 -5.36 -18.56
C LEU A 584 52.12 -6.62 -19.40
N THR A 585 51.19 -7.59 -19.32
CA THR A 585 51.24 -8.79 -20.15
C THR A 585 51.07 -8.44 -21.63
N MET A 586 50.08 -7.60 -21.94
CA MET A 586 49.87 -7.05 -23.28
C MET A 586 51.10 -6.29 -23.79
N ASN A 587 51.69 -5.41 -22.97
CA ASN A 587 52.90 -4.66 -23.33
C ASN A 587 54.09 -5.59 -23.63
N GLY A 588 54.24 -6.68 -22.86
CA GLY A 588 55.25 -7.71 -23.10
C GLY A 588 55.10 -8.35 -24.48
N HIS A 589 53.88 -8.72 -24.86
CA HIS A 589 53.60 -9.27 -26.19
C HIS A 589 53.79 -8.23 -27.31
N LEU A 590 53.28 -7.01 -27.15
CA LEU A 590 53.49 -5.92 -28.11
C LEU A 590 54.98 -5.72 -28.40
N ARG A 591 55.81 -5.66 -27.36
CA ARG A 591 57.26 -5.54 -27.51
C ARG A 591 57.84 -6.76 -28.24
N ALA A 592 57.45 -7.97 -27.88
CA ALA A 592 57.96 -9.20 -28.51
C ALA A 592 57.70 -9.22 -30.02
N TYR A 593 56.50 -8.85 -30.47
CA TYR A 593 56.17 -8.72 -31.89
C TYR A 593 56.97 -7.60 -32.55
N ASN A 594 57.04 -6.41 -31.93
CA ASN A 594 57.73 -5.25 -32.51
C ASN A 594 59.24 -5.44 -32.69
N ILE A 595 59.89 -6.21 -31.80
CA ILE A 595 61.33 -6.52 -31.92
C ILE A 595 61.61 -7.84 -32.66
N GLY A 596 60.58 -8.52 -33.17
CA GLY A 596 60.73 -9.79 -33.91
C GLY A 596 61.16 -10.97 -33.04
N MET A 597 60.90 -10.92 -31.73
CA MET A 597 61.23 -11.98 -30.75
C MET A 597 59.98 -12.72 -30.24
N ALA A 598 58.84 -12.55 -30.92
CA ALA A 598 57.61 -13.26 -30.59
C ALA A 598 57.80 -14.79 -30.74
N LYS A 599 57.34 -15.54 -29.76
CA LYS A 599 57.36 -17.01 -29.75
C LYS A 599 56.11 -17.58 -30.41
N SER A 600 56.18 -18.85 -30.82
CA SER A 600 55.05 -19.56 -31.43
C SER A 600 53.77 -19.56 -30.59
N ASN A 601 53.90 -19.51 -29.26
CA ASN A 601 52.76 -19.55 -28.35
C ASN A 601 52.18 -18.17 -28.02
N ASP A 602 52.90 -17.08 -28.34
CA ASP A 602 52.50 -15.72 -27.94
C ASP A 602 51.16 -15.32 -28.59
N ALA A 603 50.86 -15.81 -29.79
CA ALA A 603 49.56 -15.62 -30.43
C ALA A 603 48.42 -16.31 -29.66
N ALA A 604 48.65 -17.52 -29.16
CA ALA A 604 47.66 -18.26 -28.38
C ALA A 604 47.45 -17.62 -27.00
N ASP A 605 48.53 -17.17 -26.36
CA ASP A 605 48.45 -16.46 -25.08
C ASP A 605 47.66 -15.14 -25.22
N LEU A 606 47.89 -14.37 -26.28
CA LEU A 606 47.11 -13.18 -26.61
C LEU A 606 45.64 -13.49 -26.91
N ASP A 607 45.34 -14.56 -27.65
CA ASP A 607 43.95 -14.96 -27.92
C ASP A 607 43.22 -15.36 -26.63
N ALA A 608 43.92 -16.03 -25.70
CA ALA A 608 43.37 -16.44 -24.41
C ALA A 608 43.08 -15.25 -23.47
N LEU A 609 43.83 -14.14 -23.57
CA LEU A 609 43.55 -12.94 -22.77
C LEU A 609 42.14 -12.38 -23.03
N LEU A 610 41.61 -12.52 -24.26
CA LEU A 610 40.26 -12.06 -24.62
C LEU A 610 39.13 -12.87 -23.99
N GLU A 611 39.41 -14.07 -23.49
CA GLU A 611 38.45 -14.88 -22.75
C GLU A 611 38.25 -14.39 -21.31
N ASN A 612 39.16 -13.54 -20.82
CA ASN A 612 39.04 -12.99 -19.49
C ASN A 612 37.88 -11.97 -19.42
N PRO A 613 36.83 -12.21 -18.60
CA PRO A 613 35.65 -11.33 -18.53
C PRO A 613 35.99 -9.92 -17.99
N VAL A 614 37.15 -9.79 -17.36
CA VAL A 614 37.67 -8.57 -16.72
C VAL A 614 38.58 -7.78 -17.66
N ILE A 615 38.88 -8.28 -18.88
CA ILE A 615 39.82 -7.61 -19.78
C ILE A 615 39.43 -6.13 -19.99
N PRO A 616 40.33 -5.17 -19.70
CA PRO A 616 40.03 -3.75 -19.85
C PRO A 616 39.70 -3.38 -21.29
N LEU A 617 38.70 -2.54 -21.47
CA LEU A 617 38.31 -1.99 -22.78
C LEU A 617 39.50 -1.35 -23.51
N ARG A 618 40.39 -0.67 -22.77
CA ARG A 618 41.57 0.00 -23.32
C ARG A 618 42.55 -0.97 -24.00
N LEU A 619 42.62 -2.22 -23.56
CA LEU A 619 43.50 -3.22 -24.18
C LEU A 619 42.99 -3.71 -25.54
N ILE A 620 41.71 -3.50 -25.87
CA ILE A 620 41.19 -3.82 -27.20
C ILE A 620 41.91 -3.01 -28.28
N GLN A 621 42.25 -1.75 -28.00
CA GLN A 621 43.02 -0.93 -28.94
C GLN A 621 44.44 -1.46 -29.15
N SER A 622 45.05 -2.11 -28.17
CA SER A 622 46.38 -2.73 -28.31
C SER A 622 46.38 -3.87 -29.34
N TYR A 623 45.31 -4.67 -29.42
CA TYR A 623 45.17 -5.69 -30.47
C TYR A 623 45.10 -5.10 -31.87
N SER A 624 44.55 -3.90 -32.00
CA SER A 624 44.43 -3.19 -33.27
C SER A 624 45.80 -2.92 -33.91
N VAL A 625 46.81 -2.59 -33.09
CA VAL A 625 48.20 -2.41 -33.53
C VAL A 625 48.78 -3.73 -34.04
N LEU A 626 48.59 -4.82 -33.29
CA LEU A 626 49.08 -6.15 -33.66
C LEU A 626 48.46 -6.65 -34.97
N MET A 627 47.17 -6.39 -35.19
CA MET A 627 46.51 -6.73 -36.44
C MET A 627 47.05 -5.94 -37.63
N VAL A 628 47.25 -4.62 -37.45
CA VAL A 628 47.69 -3.74 -38.55
C VAL A 628 49.14 -3.97 -38.92
N GLU A 629 50.04 -4.17 -37.95
CA GLU A 629 51.48 -4.26 -38.22
C GLU A 629 51.93 -5.69 -38.53
N HIS A 630 51.38 -6.68 -37.82
CA HIS A 630 51.89 -8.06 -37.83
C HIS A 630 50.94 -9.08 -38.45
N ASP A 631 49.79 -8.63 -38.98
CA ASP A 631 48.74 -9.51 -39.53
C ASP A 631 48.31 -10.61 -38.54
N LEU A 632 48.33 -10.26 -37.24
CA LEU A 632 48.04 -11.21 -36.17
C LEU A 632 46.55 -11.56 -36.14
N GLY A 633 46.22 -12.74 -36.65
CA GLY A 633 44.87 -13.28 -36.71
C GLY A 633 44.47 -14.03 -35.45
N LEU A 634 43.54 -13.47 -34.68
CA LEU A 634 43.07 -14.01 -33.39
C LEU A 634 41.57 -14.40 -33.45
N PRO A 635 41.23 -15.70 -33.31
CA PRO A 635 39.84 -16.18 -33.30
C PRO A 635 38.93 -15.49 -32.28
N ASN A 636 39.37 -15.34 -31.02
CA ASN A 636 38.57 -14.74 -29.96
C ASN A 636 38.34 -13.25 -30.21
N LEU A 637 39.27 -12.57 -30.88
CA LEU A 637 39.11 -11.16 -31.25
C LEU A 637 38.04 -10.97 -32.31
N VAL A 638 37.98 -11.86 -33.30
CA VAL A 638 36.90 -11.89 -34.29
C VAL A 638 35.56 -12.13 -33.61
N GLY A 639 35.48 -13.11 -32.71
CA GLY A 639 34.27 -13.38 -31.92
C GLY A 639 33.86 -12.19 -31.06
N TRP A 640 34.83 -11.49 -30.47
CA TRP A 640 34.59 -10.29 -29.67
C TRP A 640 33.99 -9.17 -30.51
N TYR A 641 34.54 -8.86 -31.70
CA TYR A 641 33.98 -7.83 -32.58
C TYR A 641 32.57 -8.21 -33.08
N GLN A 642 32.33 -9.48 -33.40
CA GLN A 642 31.00 -9.94 -33.81
C GLN A 642 29.94 -9.71 -32.72
N LYS A 643 30.30 -9.94 -31.45
CA LYS A 643 29.38 -9.79 -30.31
C LYS A 643 29.22 -8.34 -29.88
N ASN A 644 30.32 -7.58 -29.80
CA ASN A 644 30.34 -6.29 -29.10
C ASN A 644 30.41 -5.07 -30.02
N ASP A 645 30.84 -5.22 -31.29
CA ASP A 645 30.95 -4.10 -32.24
C ASP A 645 30.99 -4.52 -33.72
N PRO A 646 29.90 -5.13 -34.24
CA PRO A 646 29.92 -5.77 -35.56
C PRO A 646 29.99 -4.80 -36.73
N LEU A 647 29.59 -3.53 -36.51
CA LEU A 647 29.59 -2.48 -37.53
C LEU A 647 30.92 -1.72 -37.62
N SER A 648 31.84 -1.99 -36.70
CA SER A 648 33.14 -1.34 -36.65
C SER A 648 34.01 -1.70 -37.86
N PRO A 649 34.79 -0.74 -38.40
CA PRO A 649 35.77 -1.02 -39.45
C PRO A 649 36.88 -1.98 -38.97
N TRP A 650 37.06 -2.13 -37.66
CA TRP A 650 37.99 -3.08 -37.07
C TRP A 650 37.51 -4.54 -37.17
N ALA A 651 36.20 -4.79 -37.26
CA ALA A 651 35.64 -6.14 -37.39
C ALA A 651 36.06 -6.87 -38.68
N PRO A 652 35.94 -6.29 -39.90
CA PRO A 652 36.50 -6.90 -41.10
C PRO A 652 38.02 -6.99 -41.05
N LEU A 653 38.71 -6.05 -40.41
CA LEU A 653 40.15 -6.13 -40.28
C LEU A 653 40.59 -7.35 -39.45
N ALA A 654 39.90 -7.65 -38.36
CA ALA A 654 40.17 -8.82 -37.52
C ALA A 654 39.97 -10.13 -38.29
N ARG A 655 38.91 -10.18 -39.12
CA ARG A 655 38.68 -11.32 -40.02
C ARG A 655 39.77 -11.44 -41.08
N ALA A 656 40.21 -10.32 -41.65
CA ALA A 656 41.26 -10.30 -42.65
C ALA A 656 42.58 -10.88 -42.11
N ALA A 657 42.99 -10.46 -40.92
CA ALA A 657 44.16 -10.99 -40.23
C ALA A 657 44.01 -12.48 -39.88
N LEU A 658 42.81 -12.92 -39.45
CA LEU A 658 42.54 -14.33 -39.18
C LEU A 658 42.57 -15.21 -40.44
N PHE A 659 42.09 -14.71 -41.57
CA PHE A 659 42.21 -15.42 -42.85
C PHE A 659 43.67 -15.48 -43.31
N ALA A 660 44.42 -14.38 -43.16
CA ALA A 660 45.86 -14.36 -43.46
C ALA A 660 46.63 -15.38 -42.63
N SER A 661 46.38 -15.46 -41.31
CA SER A 661 47.06 -16.42 -40.43
C SER A 661 46.73 -17.89 -40.75
N LYS A 662 45.59 -18.15 -41.40
CA LYS A 662 45.18 -19.48 -41.87
C LYS A 662 45.61 -19.79 -43.31
N GLY A 663 46.23 -18.84 -44.01
CA GLY A 663 46.61 -18.96 -45.42
C GLY A 663 45.44 -18.83 -46.41
N ASP A 664 44.29 -18.31 -45.98
CA ASP A 664 43.14 -18.01 -46.84
C ASP A 664 43.28 -16.61 -47.47
N GLU A 665 44.21 -16.53 -48.42
CA GLU A 665 44.65 -15.29 -49.07
C GLU A 665 43.51 -14.52 -49.74
N LEU A 666 42.56 -15.22 -50.38
CA LEU A 666 41.48 -14.56 -51.12
C LEU A 666 40.48 -13.87 -50.20
N ASN A 667 40.03 -14.56 -49.14
CA ASN A 667 39.09 -13.98 -48.20
C ASN A 667 39.76 -12.90 -47.34
N SER A 668 41.04 -13.07 -47.01
CA SER A 668 41.85 -12.04 -46.37
C SER A 668 41.90 -10.75 -47.22
N ALA A 669 42.21 -10.87 -48.52
CA ALA A 669 42.26 -9.74 -49.44
C ALA A 669 40.93 -8.97 -49.49
N ARG A 670 39.80 -9.67 -49.60
CA ARG A 670 38.46 -9.07 -49.65
C ARG A 670 38.12 -8.33 -48.35
N GLU A 671 38.42 -8.91 -47.20
CA GLU A 671 38.14 -8.29 -45.90
C GLU A 671 39.07 -7.10 -45.60
N TYR A 672 40.35 -7.12 -46.01
CA TYR A 672 41.22 -5.94 -45.95
C TYR A 672 40.70 -4.79 -46.82
N SER A 673 40.24 -5.09 -48.04
CA SER A 673 39.57 -4.11 -48.91
C SER A 673 38.33 -3.52 -48.25
N ARG A 674 37.49 -4.37 -47.64
CA ARG A 674 36.27 -3.94 -46.94
C ARG A 674 36.57 -3.05 -45.74
N ALA A 675 37.57 -3.42 -44.92
CA ALA A 675 38.02 -2.61 -43.79
C ALA A 675 38.50 -1.22 -44.26
N ALA A 676 39.34 -1.19 -45.29
CA ALA A 676 39.85 0.05 -45.87
C ALA A 676 38.71 0.98 -46.38
N GLU A 677 37.69 0.42 -47.03
CA GLU A 677 36.51 1.18 -47.45
C GLU A 677 35.75 1.78 -46.28
N LEU A 678 35.54 1.02 -45.20
CA LEU A 678 34.82 1.50 -44.01
C LEU A 678 35.59 2.61 -43.29
N PHE A 679 36.90 2.48 -43.09
CA PHE A 679 37.73 3.56 -42.53
C PHE A 679 37.71 4.81 -43.43
N THR A 680 37.73 4.64 -44.76
CA THR A 680 37.62 5.76 -45.70
C THR A 680 36.27 6.46 -45.58
N LYS A 681 35.17 5.72 -45.42
CA LYS A 681 33.82 6.27 -45.22
C LYS A 681 33.72 6.99 -43.87
N GLN A 682 34.23 6.40 -42.79
CA GLN A 682 34.22 7.02 -41.46
C GLN A 682 34.97 8.36 -41.45
N ARG A 683 36.14 8.41 -42.10
CA ARG A 683 36.90 9.65 -42.29
C ARG A 683 36.11 10.72 -43.04
N LYS A 684 35.46 10.35 -44.15
CA LYS A 684 34.64 11.30 -44.95
C LYS A 684 33.39 11.80 -44.23
N ALA A 685 32.85 11.00 -43.29
CA ALA A 685 31.68 11.34 -42.51
C ALA A 685 31.98 12.25 -41.31
N GLY A 686 33.23 12.69 -41.10
CA GLY A 686 33.61 13.54 -39.97
C GLY A 686 33.58 12.83 -38.61
N ARG A 687 33.37 11.52 -38.56
CA ARG A 687 33.46 10.68 -37.34
C ARG A 687 34.90 10.25 -37.03
N ALA A 688 35.86 11.15 -37.26
CA ALA A 688 37.20 10.96 -36.75
C ALA A 688 37.14 11.22 -35.24
N SER A 689 37.69 10.28 -34.48
CA SER A 689 37.82 10.32 -33.03
C SER A 689 38.16 11.71 -32.50
N THR A 690 37.52 12.07 -31.39
CA THR A 690 37.72 13.26 -30.56
C THR A 690 39.09 13.27 -29.87
N GLU A 691 40.17 13.02 -30.62
CA GLU A 691 41.51 13.47 -30.25
C GLU A 691 41.68 14.83 -30.95
N GLY A 692 41.97 15.86 -30.16
CA GLY A 692 42.04 17.27 -30.59
C GLY A 692 43.08 17.62 -31.66
N ASP A 693 43.68 16.63 -32.34
CA ASP A 693 44.71 16.77 -33.38
C ASP A 693 44.44 15.83 -34.58
N ALA A 694 43.18 15.55 -34.91
CA ALA A 694 42.83 14.63 -36.01
C ALA A 694 43.26 15.11 -37.41
N GLU A 695 43.62 16.39 -37.58
CA GLU A 695 44.17 16.91 -38.84
C GLU A 695 45.65 16.54 -39.04
N ASP A 696 46.40 16.21 -37.97
CA ASP A 696 47.84 15.92 -38.01
C ASP A 696 48.19 14.43 -37.70
N ASN A 697 47.20 13.57 -37.49
CA ASN A 697 47.42 12.17 -37.11
C ASN A 697 47.70 11.29 -38.36
N ASP A 698 48.93 11.34 -38.86
CA ASP A 698 49.44 10.63 -40.07
C ASP A 698 49.05 9.14 -40.15
N PHE A 699 48.95 8.47 -39.01
CA PHE A 699 48.51 7.06 -38.93
C PHE A 699 47.08 6.88 -39.42
N VAL A 700 46.13 7.71 -38.94
CA VAL A 700 44.72 7.64 -39.32
C VAL A 700 44.53 8.00 -40.80
N LEU A 701 45.34 8.93 -41.30
CA LEU A 701 45.31 9.36 -42.70
C LEU A 701 45.83 8.26 -43.65
N SER A 702 46.85 7.51 -43.23
CA SER A 702 47.54 6.50 -44.04
C SER A 702 46.96 5.08 -43.89
N LEU A 703 46.27 4.76 -42.79
CA LEU A 703 45.73 3.44 -42.50
C LEU A 703 44.89 2.83 -43.64
N PRO A 704 43.89 3.53 -44.23
CA PRO A 704 43.11 2.95 -45.33
C PRO A 704 43.98 2.57 -46.54
N LEU A 705 44.99 3.39 -46.85
CA LEU A 705 45.90 3.12 -47.97
C LEU A 705 46.79 1.92 -47.68
N THR A 706 47.27 1.77 -46.44
CA THR A 706 48.03 0.61 -45.98
C THR A 706 47.19 -0.67 -46.09
N LEU A 707 45.93 -0.63 -45.70
CA LEU A 707 45.03 -1.79 -45.80
C LEU A 707 44.73 -2.16 -47.27
N TYR A 708 44.52 -1.19 -48.17
CA TYR A 708 44.39 -1.48 -49.59
C TYR A 708 45.67 -2.08 -50.19
N ARG A 709 46.86 -1.63 -49.76
CA ARG A 709 48.13 -2.25 -50.18
C ARG A 709 48.22 -3.72 -49.72
N LYS A 710 47.85 -4.01 -48.46
CA LYS A 710 47.76 -5.39 -47.95
C LYS A 710 46.78 -6.23 -48.77
N SER A 711 45.60 -5.69 -49.06
CA SER A 711 44.61 -6.34 -49.91
C SER A 711 45.16 -6.71 -51.29
N LEU A 712 45.89 -5.83 -51.97
CA LEU A 712 46.54 -6.15 -53.27
C LEU A 712 47.57 -7.28 -53.17
N ILE A 713 48.36 -7.30 -52.08
CA ILE A 713 49.36 -8.33 -51.85
C ILE A 713 48.66 -9.70 -51.71
N HIS A 714 47.62 -9.78 -50.87
CA HIS A 714 46.85 -11.00 -50.68
C HIS A 714 46.09 -11.44 -51.94
N TYR A 715 45.53 -10.51 -52.74
CA TYR A 715 44.94 -10.89 -54.04
C TYR A 715 45.97 -11.48 -55.01
N ALA A 716 47.20 -10.93 -55.02
CA ALA A 716 48.29 -11.46 -55.83
C ALA A 716 48.73 -12.86 -55.37
N HIS A 717 48.81 -13.10 -54.06
CA HIS A 717 49.10 -14.43 -53.51
C HIS A 717 47.99 -15.44 -53.82
N ALA A 718 46.73 -15.01 -53.77
CA ALA A 718 45.56 -15.80 -54.16
C ALA A 718 45.43 -16.02 -55.68
N LYS A 719 46.26 -15.35 -56.51
CA LYS A 719 46.16 -15.32 -57.98
C LYS A 719 44.83 -14.79 -58.51
N SER A 720 44.12 -13.97 -57.73
CA SER A 720 42.87 -13.30 -58.15
C SER A 720 43.20 -11.98 -58.86
N TRP A 721 43.74 -12.10 -60.08
CA TRP A 721 44.30 -10.95 -60.81
C TRP A 721 43.23 -9.94 -61.23
N ALA A 722 42.02 -10.41 -61.56
CA ALA A 722 40.90 -9.53 -61.92
C ALA A 722 40.52 -8.61 -60.76
N GLU A 723 40.29 -9.16 -59.56
CA GLU A 723 39.95 -8.37 -58.36
C GLU A 723 41.10 -7.43 -57.95
N ALA A 724 42.35 -7.82 -58.13
CA ALA A 724 43.51 -6.96 -57.88
C ALA A 724 43.56 -5.75 -58.86
N VAL A 725 43.33 -5.97 -60.15
CA VAL A 725 43.31 -4.90 -61.16
C VAL A 725 42.11 -3.99 -60.94
N ASP A 726 40.93 -4.54 -60.67
CA ASP A 726 39.72 -3.78 -60.35
C ASP A 726 39.92 -2.87 -59.14
N LEU A 727 40.53 -3.39 -58.06
CA LEU A 727 40.85 -2.58 -56.87
C LEU A 727 41.80 -1.42 -57.21
N LEU A 728 42.84 -1.69 -58.01
CA LEU A 728 43.80 -0.69 -58.47
C LEU A 728 43.15 0.40 -59.32
N GLU A 729 42.18 0.06 -60.14
CA GLU A 729 41.44 1.01 -60.96
C GLU A 729 40.46 1.86 -60.14
N ARG A 730 39.77 1.22 -59.19
CA ARG A 730 38.78 1.84 -58.31
C ARG A 730 39.37 2.83 -57.31
N VAL A 731 40.62 2.62 -56.86
CA VAL A 731 41.27 3.45 -55.83
C VAL A 731 42.47 4.22 -56.43
N PRO A 732 42.30 5.48 -56.88
CA PRO A 732 43.35 6.25 -57.54
C PRO A 732 44.61 6.47 -56.70
N SER A 733 44.46 6.67 -55.38
CA SER A 733 45.58 6.84 -54.44
C SER A 733 46.45 5.59 -54.33
N LEU A 734 45.91 4.40 -54.63
CA LEU A 734 46.65 3.16 -54.64
C LEU A 734 47.65 3.10 -55.79
N LYS A 735 47.30 3.70 -56.95
CA LYS A 735 48.19 3.79 -58.10
C LYS A 735 49.44 4.57 -57.73
N THR A 736 49.34 5.71 -57.06
CA THR A 736 50.53 6.46 -56.64
C THR A 736 51.32 5.77 -55.52
N ALA A 737 50.68 4.87 -54.78
CA ALA A 737 51.20 4.26 -53.57
C ALA A 737 51.98 2.95 -53.79
N ILE A 738 52.00 2.37 -55.00
CA ILE A 738 52.70 1.12 -55.31
C ILE A 738 53.60 1.27 -56.54
N THR A 739 54.62 0.43 -56.66
CA THR A 739 55.63 0.53 -57.72
C THR A 739 55.05 0.21 -59.10
N GLU A 740 55.51 0.91 -60.15
CA GLU A 740 55.11 0.65 -61.54
C GLU A 740 55.36 -0.81 -61.94
N ARG A 741 56.46 -1.41 -61.44
CA ARG A 741 56.79 -2.82 -61.67
C ARG A 741 55.70 -3.76 -61.13
N PHE A 742 55.17 -3.49 -59.94
CA PHE A 742 54.13 -4.32 -59.35
C PHE A 742 52.78 -4.13 -60.07
N LYS A 743 52.45 -2.91 -60.51
CA LYS A 743 51.26 -2.67 -61.35
C LYS A 743 51.32 -3.43 -62.67
N LEU A 744 52.48 -3.36 -63.33
CA LEU A 744 52.72 -4.07 -64.58
C LEU A 744 52.62 -5.59 -64.36
N TYR A 745 53.20 -6.10 -63.28
CA TYR A 745 53.07 -7.50 -62.90
C TYR A 745 51.61 -7.95 -62.77
N LEU A 746 50.77 -7.22 -62.00
CA LEU A 746 49.35 -7.56 -61.84
C LEU A 746 48.60 -7.55 -63.19
N ARG A 747 48.84 -6.54 -64.03
CA ARG A 747 48.19 -6.42 -65.34
C ARG A 747 48.61 -7.50 -66.32
N VAL A 748 49.90 -7.84 -66.37
CA VAL A 748 50.42 -8.91 -67.24
C VAL A 748 49.91 -10.27 -66.78
N CYS A 749 49.84 -10.53 -65.46
CA CYS A 749 49.26 -11.76 -64.93
C CYS A 749 47.75 -11.87 -65.18
N HIS A 750 47.02 -10.75 -65.17
CA HIS A 750 45.61 -10.72 -65.56
C HIS A 750 45.43 -10.97 -67.07
N ALA A 751 46.23 -10.29 -67.90
CA ALA A 751 46.22 -10.45 -69.35
C ALA A 751 46.63 -11.87 -69.76
N SER A 752 47.62 -12.49 -69.12
CA SER A 752 48.06 -13.85 -69.48
C SER A 752 46.99 -14.91 -69.21
N GLY A 753 46.08 -14.65 -68.26
CA GLY A 753 44.91 -15.49 -68.00
C GLY A 753 43.74 -15.28 -68.97
N THR A 754 43.73 -14.21 -69.77
CA THR A 754 42.60 -13.80 -70.63
C THR A 754 42.96 -13.70 -72.12
N ASP A 755 44.13 -13.18 -72.47
CA ASP A 755 44.72 -13.10 -73.82
C ASP A 755 46.27 -13.17 -73.75
N THR A 756 46.82 -14.33 -74.11
CA THR A 756 48.26 -14.62 -74.07
C THR A 756 49.10 -13.78 -75.05
N ASN A 757 48.52 -13.33 -76.16
CA ASN A 757 49.22 -12.48 -77.14
C ASN A 757 49.29 -11.02 -76.67
N ALA A 758 48.27 -10.55 -75.96
CA ALA A 758 48.28 -9.23 -75.33
C ALA A 758 49.26 -9.15 -74.16
N ALA A 759 49.44 -10.24 -73.40
CA ALA A 759 50.37 -10.30 -72.27
C ALA A 759 51.86 -10.28 -72.67
N ALA A 760 52.18 -10.68 -73.90
CA ALA A 760 53.55 -10.74 -74.43
C ALA A 760 54.03 -9.42 -75.07
N ARG A 761 53.12 -8.48 -75.31
CA ARG A 761 53.39 -7.12 -75.79
C ARG A 761 53.57 -6.17 -74.62
#